data_AF-A0A1Y4S256-F1
#
_entry.id   AF-A0A1Y4S256-F1
#
_cell.length_a   1.000
_cell.length_b   1.000
_cell.length_c   1.000
_cell.angle_alpha   90.00
_cell.angle_beta   90.00
_cell.angle_gamma   90.00
#
_symmetry.space_group_name_H-M   'P 1'
#
loop_
_entity.id
_entity.type
_entity.pdbx_description
1 polymer ?
#
loop_
_entity_poly.entity_id
_entity_poly.type
_entity_poly.pdbx_seq_one_letter_code
_entity_poly.pdbx_strand_id
1 'polypeptide(L)'
;MIYATDNDLVAIQQLDFEDRVDAMYHYLVKGWNMNEVGEDRLGINSDQPGRLVSSLMRAYGFSGKNSGAYPRCPKQVLADFVDQYWADQDNGAVEGGTFQRFYRQYQQQEQQGQQERERRERLRREREWQEQQRQEQLRRERERRRQEQLRQEQERRRQEQLRQEQERRRQEQLRQEQERQRQEQLRREQERQRQEQLRREQERQRQEQQRKTQSQSLVNQGKEALNQGQLQRAMDLFRQARKLHDTWELNRLIAQTLAQSSNAAEHCDAIIRELTEYEEHLVKNNSSLTAQQSLWLARAYVAKGDKSRACTYYFRAGDYYYDKDDFAQANQLYQESLDKTHFYEKGRQFRVAYAFSQAKETLTEDDHRYCIRYYQRYLNEEGEDDTARGNLSYHFNLLGEYEESLQWGLPAAERGKVPFIFNNMGNACFHQRRWEDAIRWYEKAAAAGKPRQSYNIALALKNLGKFQEAVRELKALVQSQCSSADRLRYLKQLVTILYYYIEDDEKDLAYWLSYGQALQQLVSHPEWKEDDDAEAFLWALERAAEQYPQLQGYAEAVLERMPGIKAKRAEEARRAEEARRAEEARRAEEARRAEEARRAEEARRAEEARRAEEARRAEEARRAEEARRAEEEALLLTLFF
;
A
#
# COMPACT_ATOMS: atom_id res chain seq x y z
N MET A 1 -110.70 60.40 0.48
CA MET A 1 -109.84 59.60 -0.42
C MET A 1 -108.66 60.45 -0.86
N ILE A 2 -107.53 59.92 -1.36
CA ILE A 2 -106.29 60.70 -1.41
C ILE A 2 -105.49 60.42 -2.69
N TYR A 3 -104.96 61.37 -3.49
CA TYR A 3 -105.46 62.65 -4.09
C TYR A 3 -104.66 62.89 -5.41
N ALA A 4 -105.16 63.72 -6.33
CA ALA A 4 -104.56 64.11 -7.63
C ALA A 4 -104.23 65.63 -7.66
N THR A 5 -103.50 66.15 -8.67
CA THR A 5 -103.09 67.59 -8.78
C THR A 5 -104.06 68.45 -9.63
N ASP A 6 -104.18 69.77 -9.38
CA ASP A 6 -105.16 70.68 -10.04
C ASP A 6 -105.17 70.62 -11.59
N ASN A 7 -104.01 70.52 -12.26
CA ASN A 7 -103.95 70.44 -13.73
C ASN A 7 -104.52 69.13 -14.31
N ASP A 8 -104.49 68.03 -13.54
CA ASP A 8 -104.96 66.73 -14.03
C ASP A 8 -106.51 66.66 -14.01
N LEU A 9 -107.17 67.44 -13.15
CA LEU A 9 -108.63 67.47 -13.02
C LEU A 9 -109.32 68.23 -14.18
N VAL A 10 -108.72 69.33 -14.67
CA VAL A 10 -109.26 70.13 -15.79
C VAL A 10 -109.36 69.31 -17.08
N ALA A 11 -108.36 68.47 -17.34
CA ALA A 11 -108.34 67.62 -18.54
C ALA A 11 -109.33 66.43 -18.48
N ILE A 12 -109.72 65.96 -17.28
CA ILE A 12 -110.73 64.89 -17.13
C ILE A 12 -112.16 65.39 -17.47
N GLN A 13 -112.44 66.69 -17.33
CA GLN A 13 -113.79 67.25 -17.53
C GLN A 13 -114.22 67.38 -19.00
N GLN A 14 -113.32 67.35 -19.99
CA GLN A 14 -113.68 67.39 -21.42
C GLN A 14 -114.11 66.02 -21.98
N LEU A 15 -114.29 65.01 -21.12
CA LEU A 15 -114.73 63.68 -21.54
C LEU A 15 -116.20 63.42 -21.23
N ASP A 16 -116.87 62.77 -22.18
CA ASP A 16 -118.28 62.43 -22.11
C ASP A 16 -118.54 61.10 -21.34
N PHE A 17 -119.79 60.66 -21.26
CA PHE A 17 -120.20 59.49 -20.45
C PHE A 17 -119.77 58.14 -21.07
N GLU A 18 -119.85 57.98 -22.40
CA GLU A 18 -119.39 56.75 -23.08
C GLU A 18 -117.87 56.70 -23.04
N ASP A 19 -117.15 57.78 -23.31
CA ASP A 19 -115.68 57.82 -23.21
C ASP A 19 -115.21 57.56 -21.78
N ARG A 20 -115.96 57.98 -20.75
CA ARG A 20 -115.67 57.61 -19.36
C ARG A 20 -115.99 56.16 -19.05
N VAL A 21 -117.14 55.62 -19.47
CA VAL A 21 -117.51 54.19 -19.32
C VAL A 21 -116.59 53.29 -20.13
N ASP A 22 -116.13 53.71 -21.32
CA ASP A 22 -115.21 53.01 -22.21
C ASP A 22 -113.77 53.19 -21.75
N ALA A 23 -113.34 54.36 -21.25
CA ALA A 23 -112.07 54.45 -20.55
C ALA A 23 -112.10 53.52 -19.35
N MET A 24 -113.19 53.51 -18.58
CA MET A 24 -113.40 52.57 -17.49
C MET A 24 -113.61 51.13 -17.95
N TYR A 25 -114.17 50.81 -19.11
CA TYR A 25 -114.34 49.44 -19.60
C TYR A 25 -113.05 48.97 -20.27
N HIS A 26 -112.32 49.80 -20.99
CA HIS A 26 -111.04 49.46 -21.59
C HIS A 26 -109.93 49.42 -20.54
N TYR A 27 -109.82 50.46 -19.72
CA TYR A 27 -108.95 50.47 -18.56
C TYR A 27 -109.43 49.41 -17.59
N LEU A 28 -110.58 49.62 -16.96
CA LEU A 28 -111.02 48.76 -15.87
C LEU A 28 -111.59 47.41 -16.31
N VAL A 29 -112.11 47.10 -17.51
CA VAL A 29 -112.65 45.74 -17.86
C VAL A 29 -111.70 44.97 -18.79
N LYS A 30 -111.19 45.61 -19.84
CA LYS A 30 -110.30 45.02 -20.87
C LYS A 30 -108.83 45.02 -20.47
N GLY A 31 -108.46 45.72 -19.39
CA GLY A 31 -107.10 45.63 -18.85
C GLY A 31 -106.05 46.44 -19.58
N TRP A 32 -106.49 47.37 -20.41
CA TRP A 32 -105.58 48.24 -21.11
C TRP A 32 -104.85 49.14 -20.11
N ASN A 33 -103.57 49.33 -20.35
CA ASN A 33 -102.77 50.18 -19.48
C ASN A 33 -103.19 51.64 -19.65
N MET A 34 -102.83 52.49 -18.71
CA MET A 34 -103.27 53.89 -18.74
C MET A 34 -102.78 54.63 -20.00
N ASN A 35 -101.58 54.29 -20.48
CA ASN A 35 -101.04 54.79 -21.74
C ASN A 35 -101.81 54.19 -22.93
N GLU A 36 -102.07 52.89 -22.99
CA GLU A 36 -102.85 52.25 -24.07
C GLU A 36 -104.27 52.82 -24.16
N VAL A 37 -104.93 53.01 -23.02
CA VAL A 37 -106.26 53.65 -22.97
C VAL A 37 -106.14 55.10 -23.42
N GLY A 38 -105.11 55.81 -22.95
CA GLY A 38 -104.87 57.21 -23.28
C GLY A 38 -104.51 57.46 -24.76
N GLU A 39 -103.56 56.71 -25.33
CA GLU A 39 -103.04 56.82 -26.70
C GLU A 39 -103.99 56.18 -27.71
N ASP A 40 -104.28 54.87 -27.59
CA ASP A 40 -104.97 54.11 -28.64
C ASP A 40 -106.50 54.22 -28.58
N ARG A 41 -107.09 54.29 -27.37
CA ARG A 41 -108.55 54.41 -27.24
C ARG A 41 -109.01 55.86 -27.21
N LEU A 42 -108.25 56.73 -26.54
CA LEU A 42 -108.63 58.12 -26.28
C LEU A 42 -107.84 59.15 -27.12
N GLY A 43 -106.78 58.77 -27.86
CA GLY A 43 -106.10 59.64 -28.81
C GLY A 43 -105.32 60.82 -28.20
N ILE A 44 -104.93 60.73 -26.93
CA ILE A 44 -104.32 61.82 -26.19
C ILE A 44 -102.87 62.04 -26.69
N ASN A 45 -102.69 63.01 -27.60
CA ASN A 45 -101.38 63.51 -28.09
C ASN A 45 -100.64 64.30 -26.99
N SER A 46 -100.13 63.58 -25.98
CA SER A 46 -99.41 64.09 -24.81
C SER A 46 -98.15 63.26 -24.55
N ASP A 47 -97.11 63.87 -23.97
CA ASP A 47 -95.86 63.16 -23.66
C ASP A 47 -96.03 62.02 -22.61
N GLN A 48 -97.12 62.01 -21.80
CA GLN A 48 -97.40 60.98 -20.78
C GLN A 48 -98.92 60.67 -20.58
N PRO A 49 -99.55 59.94 -21.52
CA PRO A 49 -101.01 59.74 -21.56
C PRO A 49 -101.57 58.98 -20.35
N GLY A 50 -100.79 58.08 -19.75
CA GLY A 50 -101.27 57.28 -18.62
C GLY A 50 -101.39 58.02 -17.29
N ARG A 51 -100.83 59.21 -17.15
CA ARG A 51 -101.04 60.02 -15.94
C ARG A 51 -102.49 60.52 -15.83
N LEU A 52 -103.13 60.84 -16.95
CA LEU A 52 -104.50 61.37 -16.97
C LEU A 52 -105.54 60.30 -16.61
N VAL A 53 -105.43 59.12 -17.22
CA VAL A 53 -106.26 57.95 -16.87
C VAL A 53 -106.04 57.57 -15.41
N SER A 54 -104.84 57.77 -14.85
CA SER A 54 -104.57 57.57 -13.42
C SER A 54 -105.41 58.43 -12.49
N SER A 55 -105.64 59.68 -12.88
CA SER A 55 -106.40 60.63 -12.09
C SER A 55 -107.92 60.40 -12.25
N LEU A 56 -108.42 60.03 -13.45
CA LEU A 56 -109.83 59.65 -13.69
C LEU A 56 -110.25 58.46 -12.82
N MET A 57 -109.36 57.47 -12.71
CA MET A 57 -109.57 56.30 -11.87
C MET A 57 -109.61 56.70 -10.39
N ARG A 58 -108.68 57.55 -9.95
CA ARG A 58 -108.68 58.08 -8.57
C ARG A 58 -109.96 58.83 -8.22
N ALA A 59 -110.59 59.51 -9.17
CA ALA A 59 -111.78 60.30 -8.92
C ALA A 59 -113.02 59.45 -8.58
N TYR A 60 -113.25 58.33 -9.29
CA TYR A 60 -114.28 57.33 -8.92
C TYR A 60 -113.81 56.35 -7.84
N GLY A 61 -112.74 56.78 -7.20
CA GLY A 61 -112.02 56.14 -6.15
C GLY A 61 -111.58 54.72 -6.40
N PHE A 62 -111.14 54.53 -7.62
CA PHE A 62 -110.11 53.58 -7.93
C PHE A 62 -108.76 54.22 -7.57
N SER A 63 -108.42 54.21 -6.28
CA SER A 63 -107.10 54.66 -5.86
C SER A 63 -106.06 53.64 -6.33
N GLY A 64 -105.30 54.02 -7.35
CA GLY A 64 -104.23 53.20 -7.88
C GLY A 64 -104.64 52.37 -9.09
N LYS A 65 -103.71 51.51 -9.48
CA LYS A 65 -103.76 50.80 -10.76
C LYS A 65 -104.79 49.67 -10.71
N ASN A 66 -105.90 49.88 -11.42
CA ASN A 66 -107.01 48.95 -11.53
C ASN A 66 -107.30 48.56 -12.99
N SER A 67 -106.30 48.59 -13.86
CA SER A 67 -106.46 48.17 -15.27
C SER A 67 -106.93 46.72 -15.32
N GLY A 68 -108.18 46.53 -15.74
CA GLY A 68 -108.79 45.24 -16.00
C GLY A 68 -109.45 44.64 -14.77
N ALA A 69 -109.80 45.43 -13.74
CA ALA A 69 -110.50 44.97 -12.56
C ALA A 69 -111.90 44.36 -12.79
N TYR A 70 -112.66 44.77 -13.82
CA TYR A 70 -114.08 44.45 -14.04
C TYR A 70 -114.47 43.68 -15.35
N PRO A 71 -113.67 42.76 -15.93
CA PRO A 71 -113.80 42.09 -17.24
C PRO A 71 -115.16 41.44 -17.58
N ARG A 72 -115.83 40.92 -16.54
CA ARG A 72 -117.12 40.23 -16.65
C ARG A 72 -118.31 41.13 -16.38
N CYS A 73 -118.05 42.42 -16.12
CA CYS A 73 -119.00 43.51 -16.23
C CYS A 73 -119.51 43.49 -17.64
N PRO A 74 -120.72 42.92 -17.84
CA PRO A 74 -121.40 43.21 -19.08
C PRO A 74 -121.41 44.73 -19.13
N LYS A 75 -120.95 45.33 -20.24
CA LYS A 75 -120.80 46.79 -20.36
C LYS A 75 -122.01 47.54 -19.78
N GLN A 76 -123.20 46.94 -19.90
CA GLN A 76 -124.45 47.32 -19.27
C GLN A 76 -124.33 47.77 -17.80
N VAL A 77 -123.62 47.05 -16.94
CA VAL A 77 -123.61 47.41 -15.52
C VAL A 77 -122.60 48.49 -15.16
N LEU A 78 -121.61 48.75 -16.02
CA LEU A 78 -120.70 49.90 -15.92
C LEU A 78 -121.42 51.21 -16.23
N ALA A 79 -122.26 51.16 -17.26
CA ALA A 79 -123.19 52.23 -17.52
C ALA A 79 -124.06 52.50 -16.29
N ASP A 80 -124.61 51.46 -15.66
CA ASP A 80 -125.50 51.62 -14.50
C ASP A 80 -124.83 52.24 -13.24
N PHE A 81 -123.50 52.42 -13.22
CA PHE A 81 -122.80 53.07 -12.10
C PHE A 81 -122.17 54.40 -12.38
N VAL A 82 -121.54 54.54 -13.54
CA VAL A 82 -121.03 55.86 -13.92
C VAL A 82 -122.19 56.85 -13.80
N ASP A 83 -123.40 56.36 -14.11
CA ASP A 83 -124.65 57.05 -13.87
C ASP A 83 -124.94 57.33 -12.38
N GLN A 84 -124.62 56.41 -11.46
CA GLN A 84 -124.94 56.54 -10.04
C GLN A 84 -123.94 57.37 -9.19
N TYR A 85 -122.66 57.58 -9.56
CA TYR A 85 -121.64 58.12 -8.61
C TYR A 85 -120.72 59.26 -9.06
N TRP A 86 -120.94 59.88 -10.20
CA TRP A 86 -120.09 61.00 -10.66
C TRP A 86 -119.93 62.20 -9.68
N ALA A 87 -120.74 62.33 -8.62
CA ALA A 87 -120.93 63.57 -7.85
C ALA A 87 -119.97 63.86 -6.66
N ASP A 88 -119.26 62.89 -6.07
CA ASP A 88 -118.51 63.10 -4.81
C ASP A 88 -117.15 63.85 -4.96
N GLN A 89 -116.96 64.69 -5.98
CA GLN A 89 -115.66 65.30 -6.30
C GLN A 89 -115.23 66.49 -5.40
N ASP A 90 -116.14 67.19 -4.73
CA ASP A 90 -115.78 68.38 -3.93
C ASP A 90 -114.97 68.05 -2.66
N ASN A 91 -115.09 66.84 -2.10
CA ASN A 91 -114.52 66.47 -0.81
C ASN A 91 -113.36 65.47 -0.88
N GLY A 92 -112.80 65.29 -2.07
CA GLY A 92 -111.74 64.31 -2.25
C GLY A 92 -112.27 62.93 -2.57
N ALA A 93 -112.80 62.88 -3.79
CA ALA A 93 -113.03 61.70 -4.60
C ALA A 93 -114.06 60.68 -4.06
N VAL A 94 -114.81 60.05 -4.99
CA VAL A 94 -115.94 59.12 -4.73
C VAL A 94 -115.45 57.96 -3.96
N GLU A 95 -115.80 58.01 -2.68
CA GLU A 95 -115.07 57.33 -1.64
C GLU A 95 -114.74 55.93 -2.13
N GLY A 96 -113.43 55.76 -2.30
CA GLY A 96 -112.98 54.82 -3.28
C GLY A 96 -113.54 53.46 -3.00
N GLY A 97 -114.27 52.90 -3.96
CA GLY A 97 -115.04 51.69 -3.76
C GLY A 97 -116.54 51.92 -3.61
N THR A 98 -117.13 52.58 -4.60
CA THR A 98 -118.59 52.80 -4.67
C THR A 98 -119.20 52.08 -5.88
N PHE A 99 -118.49 51.94 -7.01
CA PHE A 99 -118.96 51.10 -8.13
C PHE A 99 -119.01 49.62 -7.81
N GLN A 100 -118.01 49.18 -7.07
CA GLN A 100 -117.96 47.89 -6.40
C GLN A 100 -119.24 47.59 -5.64
N ARG A 101 -120.04 48.61 -5.26
CA ARG A 101 -121.34 48.43 -4.60
C ARG A 101 -122.49 48.18 -5.58
N PHE A 102 -122.77 49.07 -6.51
CA PHE A 102 -124.01 49.04 -7.29
C PHE A 102 -124.15 47.78 -8.16
N TYR A 103 -123.11 47.50 -8.94
CA TYR A 103 -123.04 46.35 -9.82
C TYR A 103 -123.22 45.01 -9.08
N ARG A 104 -123.00 45.01 -7.77
CA ARG A 104 -123.04 43.84 -6.89
C ARG A 104 -124.44 43.22 -6.74
N GLN A 105 -125.51 43.94 -7.09
CA GLN A 105 -126.88 43.54 -6.76
C GLN A 105 -127.62 42.90 -7.95
N TYR A 106 -127.49 43.45 -9.17
CA TYR A 106 -128.04 42.87 -10.41
C TYR A 106 -127.55 41.43 -10.63
N GLN A 107 -126.27 41.19 -10.32
CA GLN A 107 -125.68 39.86 -10.37
C GLN A 107 -126.41 38.82 -9.47
N GLN A 108 -127.36 39.17 -8.59
CA GLN A 108 -127.90 38.27 -7.58
C GLN A 108 -129.11 37.40 -7.97
N GLN A 109 -130.01 37.81 -8.88
CA GLN A 109 -131.31 37.13 -9.08
C GLN A 109 -131.31 36.04 -10.15
N GLU A 110 -130.76 36.33 -11.33
CA GLU A 110 -130.75 35.36 -12.44
C GLU A 110 -129.92 34.12 -12.08
N GLN A 111 -128.94 34.34 -11.22
CA GLN A 111 -128.23 33.27 -10.54
C GLN A 111 -129.18 32.31 -9.79
N GLN A 112 -130.31 32.70 -9.21
CA GLN A 112 -131.10 31.87 -8.27
C GLN A 112 -131.84 30.66 -8.89
N GLY A 113 -132.51 30.81 -10.04
CA GLY A 113 -133.28 29.72 -10.66
C GLY A 113 -132.41 28.67 -11.36
N GLN A 114 -131.33 29.13 -12.01
CA GLN A 114 -130.25 28.25 -12.50
C GLN A 114 -129.55 27.58 -11.32
N GLN A 115 -129.28 28.32 -10.24
CA GLN A 115 -128.76 27.75 -9.00
C GLN A 115 -129.62 26.61 -8.49
N GLU A 116 -130.97 26.61 -8.57
CA GLU A 116 -131.76 25.59 -7.86
C GLU A 116 -131.80 24.20 -8.53
N ARG A 117 -131.88 24.14 -9.87
CA ARG A 117 -131.77 22.88 -10.62
C ARG A 117 -130.35 22.34 -10.61
N GLU A 118 -129.38 23.23 -10.85
CA GLU A 118 -127.99 22.91 -10.66
C GLU A 118 -127.73 22.48 -9.22
N ARG A 119 -128.42 23.05 -8.21
CA ARG A 119 -128.29 22.67 -6.80
C ARG A 119 -128.80 21.25 -6.55
N ARG A 120 -129.90 20.79 -7.14
CA ARG A 120 -130.38 19.40 -6.94
C ARG A 120 -129.49 18.36 -7.60
N GLU A 121 -129.05 18.60 -8.84
CA GLU A 121 -128.10 17.70 -9.50
C GLU A 121 -126.70 17.78 -8.89
N ARG A 122 -126.24 18.99 -8.50
CA ARG A 122 -125.03 19.16 -7.68
C ARG A 122 -125.17 18.40 -6.39
N LEU A 123 -126.27 18.50 -5.65
CA LEU A 123 -126.43 17.78 -4.37
C LEU A 123 -126.37 16.26 -4.55
N ARG A 124 -126.89 15.69 -5.64
CA ARG A 124 -126.78 14.26 -5.94
C ARG A 124 -125.34 13.87 -6.31
N ARG A 125 -124.72 14.60 -7.24
CA ARG A 125 -123.31 14.41 -7.64
C ARG A 125 -122.36 14.63 -6.48
N GLU A 126 -122.67 15.59 -5.62
CA GLU A 126 -121.93 15.93 -4.41
C GLU A 126 -122.09 14.84 -3.35
N ARG A 127 -123.27 14.23 -3.17
CA ARG A 127 -123.41 13.08 -2.26
C ARG A 127 -122.62 11.86 -2.75
N GLU A 128 -122.74 11.52 -4.04
CA GLU A 128 -121.99 10.41 -4.66
C GLU A 128 -120.47 10.69 -4.64
N TRP A 129 -120.06 11.93 -4.96
CA TRP A 129 -118.67 12.38 -4.87
C TRP A 129 -118.16 12.39 -3.42
N GLN A 130 -118.94 12.90 -2.46
CA GLN A 130 -118.58 12.90 -1.04
C GLN A 130 -118.47 11.47 -0.49
N GLU A 131 -119.30 10.53 -0.95
CA GLU A 131 -119.23 9.14 -0.55
C GLU A 131 -118.01 8.43 -1.15
N GLN A 132 -117.72 8.65 -2.43
CA GLN A 132 -116.48 8.20 -3.06
C GLN A 132 -115.24 8.82 -2.40
N GLN A 133 -115.26 10.12 -2.10
CA GLN A 133 -114.19 10.80 -1.39
C GLN A 133 -114.04 10.29 0.05
N ARG A 134 -115.13 9.98 0.76
CA ARG A 134 -115.06 9.35 2.09
C ARG A 134 -114.46 7.94 2.03
N GLN A 135 -114.86 7.13 1.06
CA GLN A 135 -114.30 5.79 0.82
C GLN A 135 -112.82 5.86 0.43
N GLU A 136 -112.46 6.79 -0.45
CA GLU A 136 -111.09 7.01 -0.88
C GLU A 136 -110.24 7.61 0.24
N GLN A 137 -110.77 8.52 1.04
CA GLN A 137 -110.12 9.04 2.25
C GLN A 137 -109.90 7.93 3.27
N LEU A 138 -110.89 7.08 3.56
CA LEU A 138 -110.73 5.93 4.46
C LEU A 138 -109.70 4.95 3.94
N ARG A 139 -109.66 4.69 2.62
CA ARG A 139 -108.63 3.85 1.99
C ARG A 139 -107.25 4.49 2.11
N ARG A 140 -107.11 5.76 1.76
CA ARG A 140 -105.86 6.53 1.88
C ARG A 140 -105.42 6.63 3.33
N GLU A 141 -106.33 6.77 4.28
CA GLU A 141 -106.04 6.83 5.71
C GLU A 141 -105.61 5.45 6.24
N ARG A 142 -106.29 4.36 5.84
CA ARG A 142 -105.86 2.99 6.17
C ARG A 142 -104.49 2.66 5.57
N GLU A 143 -104.23 3.12 4.35
CA GLU A 143 -102.94 2.94 3.67
C GLU A 143 -101.84 3.79 4.31
N ARG A 144 -102.14 5.06 4.62
CA ARG A 144 -101.25 5.94 5.41
C ARG A 144 -100.94 5.35 6.77
N ARG A 145 -101.94 4.87 7.52
CA ARG A 145 -101.74 4.22 8.83
C ARG A 145 -100.88 2.96 8.70
N ARG A 146 -101.08 2.13 7.68
CA ARG A 146 -100.20 0.97 7.42
C ARG A 146 -98.78 1.38 7.06
N GLN A 147 -98.62 2.38 6.18
CA GLN A 147 -97.30 2.90 5.81
C GLN A 147 -96.61 3.56 7.01
N GLU A 148 -97.35 4.27 7.84
CA GLU A 148 -96.84 4.90 9.06
C GLU A 148 -96.44 3.83 10.08
N GLN A 149 -97.23 2.78 10.28
CA GLN A 149 -96.86 1.64 11.11
C GLN A 149 -95.59 0.94 10.60
N LEU A 150 -95.48 0.70 9.29
CA LEU A 150 -94.28 0.15 8.66
C LEU A 150 -93.06 1.07 8.84
N ARG A 151 -93.24 2.39 8.67
CA ARG A 151 -92.17 3.38 8.90
C ARG A 151 -91.75 3.40 10.36
N GLN A 152 -92.69 3.39 11.30
CA GLN A 152 -92.41 3.35 12.73
C GLN A 152 -91.72 2.04 13.13
N GLU A 153 -92.13 0.90 12.56
CA GLU A 153 -91.47 -0.38 12.80
C GLU A 153 -90.05 -0.41 12.21
N GLN A 154 -89.88 0.09 10.98
CA GLN A 154 -88.55 0.24 10.37
C GLN A 154 -87.67 1.20 11.15
N GLU A 155 -88.21 2.30 11.65
CA GLU A 155 -87.50 3.27 12.47
C GLU A 155 -87.12 2.67 13.82
N ARG A 156 -88.02 1.93 14.48
CA ARG A 156 -87.70 1.17 15.70
C ARG A 156 -86.60 0.14 15.45
N ARG A 157 -86.68 -0.64 14.37
CA ARG A 157 -85.64 -1.61 14.00
C ARG A 157 -84.30 -0.91 13.70
N ARG A 158 -84.31 0.23 13.00
CA ARG A 158 -83.11 1.04 12.75
C ARG A 158 -82.51 1.59 14.04
N GLN A 159 -83.35 2.11 14.94
CA GLN A 159 -82.89 2.62 16.24
C GLN A 159 -82.36 1.49 17.12
N GLU A 160 -82.98 0.32 17.11
CA GLU A 160 -82.50 -0.85 17.83
C GLU A 160 -81.16 -1.35 17.26
N GLN A 161 -81.02 -1.42 15.93
CA GLN A 161 -79.75 -1.72 15.27
C GLN A 161 -78.67 -0.70 15.61
N LEU A 162 -78.99 0.60 15.60
CA LEU A 162 -78.05 1.65 15.98
C LEU A 162 -77.62 1.52 17.45
N ARG A 163 -78.55 1.20 18.36
CA ARG A 163 -78.24 0.96 19.78
C ARG A 163 -77.34 -0.27 19.94
N GLN A 164 -77.67 -1.37 19.27
CA GLN A 164 -76.84 -2.59 19.30
C GLN A 164 -75.46 -2.34 18.69
N GLU A 165 -75.36 -1.57 17.62
CA GLU A 165 -74.09 -1.19 17.01
C GLU A 165 -73.29 -0.27 17.92
N GLN A 166 -73.92 0.72 18.55
CA GLN A 166 -73.27 1.59 19.54
C GLN A 166 -72.80 0.79 20.76
N GLU A 167 -73.60 -0.16 21.24
CA GLU A 167 -73.22 -1.05 22.35
C GLU A 167 -72.07 -1.97 21.97
N ARG A 168 -72.10 -2.57 20.77
CA ARG A 168 -70.97 -3.34 20.22
C ARG A 168 -69.72 -2.49 20.11
N ARG A 169 -69.81 -1.28 19.56
CA ARG A 169 -68.68 -0.32 19.47
C ARG A 169 -68.13 0.05 20.84
N ARG A 170 -69.00 0.29 21.84
CA ARG A 170 -68.57 0.56 23.23
C ARG A 170 -67.88 -0.65 23.85
N GLN A 171 -68.42 -1.85 23.67
CA GLN A 171 -67.81 -3.09 24.16
C GLN A 171 -66.49 -3.40 23.46
N GLU A 172 -66.39 -3.10 22.16
CA GLU A 172 -65.16 -3.24 21.40
C GLU A 172 -64.10 -2.22 21.84
N GLN A 173 -64.49 -0.96 22.05
CA GLN A 173 -63.61 0.06 22.62
C GLN A 173 -63.11 -0.33 24.01
N LEU A 174 -63.99 -0.84 24.88
CA LEU A 174 -63.60 -1.32 26.21
C LEU A 174 -62.64 -2.52 26.11
N ARG A 175 -62.89 -3.46 25.19
CA ARG A 175 -61.98 -4.58 24.92
C ARG A 175 -60.62 -4.10 24.42
N GLN A 176 -60.60 -3.18 23.47
CA GLN A 176 -59.37 -2.60 22.93
C GLN A 176 -58.61 -1.81 24.00
N GLU A 177 -59.30 -1.08 24.88
CA GLU A 177 -58.67 -0.36 25.99
C GLU A 177 -58.10 -1.32 27.04
N GLN A 178 -58.83 -2.37 27.41
CA GLN A 178 -58.33 -3.42 28.29
C GLN A 178 -57.14 -4.16 27.66
N GLU A 179 -57.19 -4.44 26.36
CA GLU A 179 -56.08 -5.07 25.64
C GLU A 179 -54.87 -4.15 25.57
N ARG A 180 -55.05 -2.85 25.31
CA ARG A 180 -53.98 -1.85 25.39
C ARG A 180 -53.37 -1.78 26.78
N GLN A 181 -54.18 -1.76 27.83
CA GLN A 181 -53.71 -1.75 29.21
C GLN A 181 -52.92 -3.03 29.54
N ARG A 182 -53.39 -4.21 29.11
CA ARG A 182 -52.66 -5.48 29.27
C ARG A 182 -51.34 -5.47 28.50
N GLN A 183 -51.34 -4.99 27.25
CA GLN A 183 -50.14 -4.87 26.44
C GLN A 183 -49.15 -3.86 27.04
N GLU A 184 -49.63 -2.75 27.59
CA GLU A 184 -48.79 -1.76 28.25
C GLU A 184 -48.18 -2.32 29.55
N GLN A 185 -48.97 -3.05 30.35
CA GLN A 185 -48.47 -3.75 31.53
C GLN A 185 -47.40 -4.77 31.16
N LEU A 186 -47.65 -5.59 30.13
CA LEU A 186 -46.68 -6.57 29.63
C LEU A 186 -45.40 -5.88 29.13
N ARG A 187 -45.52 -4.77 28.39
CA ARG A 187 -44.35 -3.98 27.95
C ARG A 187 -43.56 -3.43 29.11
N ARG A 188 -44.22 -2.85 30.13
CA ARG A 188 -43.57 -2.34 31.34
C ARG A 188 -42.87 -3.45 32.12
N GLU A 189 -43.47 -4.64 32.20
CA GLU A 189 -42.86 -5.80 32.85
C GLU A 189 -41.65 -6.31 32.06
N GLN A 190 -41.76 -6.44 30.73
CA GLN A 190 -40.63 -6.79 29.86
C GLN A 190 -39.50 -5.76 29.95
N GLU A 191 -39.83 -4.47 30.00
CA GLU A 191 -38.85 -3.40 30.16
C GLU A 191 -38.14 -3.48 31.52
N ARG A 192 -38.87 -3.75 32.61
CA ARG A 192 -38.27 -4.01 33.93
C ARG A 192 -37.34 -5.22 33.91
N GLN A 193 -37.76 -6.33 33.30
CA GLN A 193 -36.93 -7.53 33.17
C GLN A 193 -35.66 -7.25 32.36
N ARG A 194 -35.77 -6.51 31.24
CA ARG A 194 -34.61 -6.08 30.44
C ARG A 194 -33.67 -5.17 31.24
N GLN A 195 -34.21 -4.21 31.99
CA GLN A 195 -33.40 -3.32 32.84
C GLN A 195 -32.71 -4.09 33.97
N GLU A 196 -33.39 -5.07 34.57
CA GLU A 196 -32.80 -5.93 35.60
C GLU A 196 -31.70 -6.83 35.02
N GLN A 197 -31.92 -7.42 33.84
CA GLN A 197 -30.89 -8.19 33.12
C GLN A 197 -29.67 -7.33 32.80
N LEU A 198 -29.89 -6.11 32.28
CA LEU A 198 -28.82 -5.16 32.00
C LEU A 198 -28.04 -4.77 33.26
N ARG A 199 -28.73 -4.52 34.39
CA ARG A 199 -28.07 -4.23 35.67
C ARG A 199 -27.22 -5.41 36.15
N ARG A 200 -27.75 -6.64 36.09
CA ARG A 200 -27.00 -7.86 36.45
C ARG A 200 -25.81 -8.09 35.52
N GLU A 201 -25.93 -7.75 34.24
CA GLU A 201 -24.82 -7.82 33.28
C GLU A 201 -23.75 -6.76 33.56
N GLN A 202 -24.15 -5.52 33.80
CA GLN A 202 -23.23 -4.44 34.19
C GLN A 202 -22.51 -4.75 35.50
N GLU A 203 -23.20 -5.30 36.49
CA GLU A 203 -22.59 -5.72 37.75
C GLU A 203 -21.58 -6.85 37.55
N ARG A 204 -21.93 -7.87 36.74
CA ARG A 204 -20.99 -8.93 36.35
C ARG A 204 -19.75 -8.37 35.65
N GLN A 205 -19.93 -7.45 34.70
CA GLN A 205 -18.82 -6.79 34.00
C GLN A 205 -17.93 -5.99 34.97
N ARG A 206 -18.53 -5.26 35.93
CA ARG A 206 -17.76 -4.53 36.96
C ARG A 206 -16.95 -5.47 37.84
N GLN A 207 -17.55 -6.57 38.31
CA GLN A 207 -16.85 -7.57 39.12
C GLN A 207 -15.72 -8.24 38.33
N GLU A 208 -15.96 -8.57 37.06
CA GLU A 208 -14.93 -9.12 36.18
C GLU A 208 -13.77 -8.13 35.96
N GLN A 209 -14.08 -6.86 35.69
CA GLN A 209 -13.07 -5.81 35.53
C GLN A 209 -12.26 -5.59 36.82
N GLN A 210 -12.90 -5.67 37.98
CA GLN A 210 -12.23 -5.60 39.27
C GLN A 210 -11.26 -6.77 39.45
N ARG A 211 -11.68 -8.01 39.13
CA ARG A 211 -10.80 -9.21 39.18
C ARG A 211 -9.62 -9.09 38.23
N LYS A 212 -9.85 -8.61 37.00
CA LYS A 212 -8.79 -8.32 36.01
C LYS A 212 -7.77 -7.31 36.55
N THR A 213 -8.26 -6.20 37.12
CA THR A 213 -7.41 -5.14 37.68
C THR A 213 -6.58 -5.65 38.87
N GLN A 214 -7.19 -6.43 39.76
CA GLN A 214 -6.50 -7.06 40.88
C GLN A 214 -5.44 -8.07 40.41
N SER A 215 -5.78 -8.93 39.45
CA SER A 215 -4.82 -9.87 38.84
C SER A 215 -3.63 -9.13 38.22
N GLN A 216 -3.87 -8.05 37.47
CA GLN A 216 -2.81 -7.26 36.86
C GLN A 216 -1.90 -6.59 37.90
N SER A 217 -2.46 -6.11 39.01
CA SER A 217 -1.67 -5.56 40.11
C SER A 217 -0.73 -6.61 40.72
N LEU A 218 -1.24 -7.83 40.95
CA LEU A 218 -0.43 -8.96 41.42
C LEU A 218 0.64 -9.38 40.41
N VAL A 219 0.33 -9.37 39.11
CA VAL A 219 1.33 -9.61 38.05
C VAL A 219 2.46 -8.59 38.10
N ASN A 220 2.14 -7.30 38.26
CA ASN A 220 3.16 -6.26 38.33
C ASN A 220 4.05 -6.43 39.57
N GLN A 221 3.45 -6.67 40.73
CA GLN A 221 4.20 -6.98 41.96
C GLN A 221 5.05 -8.25 41.80
N GLY A 222 4.54 -9.27 41.10
CA GLY A 222 5.25 -10.50 40.81
C GLY A 222 6.47 -10.28 39.92
N LYS A 223 6.35 -9.43 38.88
CA LYS A 223 7.46 -9.03 38.00
C LYS A 223 8.53 -8.23 38.77
N GLU A 224 8.12 -7.33 39.65
CA GLU A 224 9.04 -6.60 40.53
C GLU A 224 9.81 -7.55 41.46
N ALA A 225 9.11 -8.48 42.10
CA ALA A 225 9.72 -9.51 42.94
C ALA A 225 10.71 -10.38 42.14
N LEU A 226 10.35 -10.74 40.90
CA LEU A 226 11.22 -11.50 39.98
C LEU A 226 12.50 -10.72 39.66
N ASN A 227 12.40 -9.42 39.35
CA ASN A 227 13.55 -8.56 39.09
C ASN A 227 14.46 -8.39 40.32
N GLN A 228 13.90 -8.48 41.52
CA GLN A 228 14.64 -8.45 42.78
C GLN A 228 15.23 -9.82 43.17
N GLY A 229 15.06 -10.86 42.35
CA GLY A 229 15.51 -12.23 42.65
C GLY A 229 14.67 -12.96 43.69
N GLN A 230 13.51 -12.41 44.09
CA GLN A 230 12.60 -13.01 45.08
C GLN A 230 11.68 -14.05 44.43
N LEU A 231 12.27 -15.14 43.93
CA LEU A 231 11.58 -16.15 43.11
C LEU A 231 10.34 -16.75 43.78
N GLN A 232 10.41 -17.13 45.06
CA GLN A 232 9.28 -17.72 45.78
C GLN A 232 8.10 -16.73 45.89
N ARG A 233 8.40 -15.46 46.20
CA ARG A 233 7.39 -14.39 46.30
C ARG A 233 6.75 -14.10 44.96
N ALA A 234 7.55 -14.00 43.89
CA ALA A 234 7.04 -13.85 42.53
C ALA A 234 6.10 -15.00 42.16
N MET A 235 6.48 -16.23 42.54
CA MET A 235 5.71 -17.43 42.26
C MET A 235 4.34 -17.41 42.96
N ASP A 236 4.31 -17.06 44.25
CA ASP A 236 3.05 -16.96 45.00
C ASP A 236 2.13 -15.86 44.44
N LEU A 237 2.70 -14.72 44.02
CA LEU A 237 1.95 -13.61 43.40
C LEU A 237 1.33 -14.02 42.06
N PHE A 238 2.08 -14.70 41.19
CA PHE A 238 1.54 -15.18 39.90
C PHE A 238 0.45 -16.24 40.08
N ARG A 239 0.59 -17.15 41.07
CA ARG A 239 -0.47 -18.13 41.39
C ARG A 239 -1.72 -17.46 41.94
N GLN A 240 -1.59 -16.41 42.75
CA GLN A 240 -2.72 -15.62 43.23
C GLN A 240 -3.40 -14.85 42.09
N ALA A 241 -2.63 -14.24 41.19
CA ALA A 241 -3.15 -13.58 39.99
C ALA A 241 -3.96 -14.56 39.12
N ARG A 242 -3.46 -15.78 38.92
CA ARG A 242 -4.13 -16.83 38.13
C ARG A 242 -5.49 -17.23 38.71
N LYS A 243 -5.64 -17.27 40.03
CA LYS A 243 -6.94 -17.54 40.69
C LYS A 243 -7.98 -16.45 40.44
N LEU A 244 -7.54 -15.21 40.20
CA LEU A 244 -8.43 -14.08 39.96
C LEU A 244 -8.80 -13.94 38.48
N HIS A 245 -7.82 -14.11 37.60
CA HIS A 245 -7.99 -14.04 36.15
C HIS A 245 -6.89 -14.84 35.47
N ASP A 246 -7.26 -15.99 34.93
CA ASP A 246 -6.34 -16.90 34.26
C ASP A 246 -5.93 -16.36 32.88
N THR A 247 -4.63 -16.28 32.63
CA THR A 247 -4.08 -15.81 31.35
C THR A 247 -2.90 -16.68 30.96
N TRP A 248 -2.76 -16.91 29.67
CA TRP A 248 -1.59 -17.59 29.09
C TRP A 248 -0.27 -16.87 29.44
N GLU A 249 -0.31 -15.56 29.67
CA GLU A 249 0.86 -14.76 30.06
C GLU A 249 1.35 -15.13 31.47
N LEU A 250 0.44 -15.54 32.36
CA LEU A 250 0.83 -16.06 33.66
C LEU A 250 1.59 -17.37 33.52
N ASN A 251 1.18 -18.28 32.63
CA ASN A 251 1.91 -19.53 32.40
C ASN A 251 3.37 -19.26 31.99
N ARG A 252 3.60 -18.27 31.11
CA ARG A 252 4.94 -17.81 30.73
C ARG A 252 5.76 -17.30 31.93
N LEU A 253 5.17 -16.45 32.78
CA LEU A 253 5.85 -15.86 33.95
C LEU A 253 6.13 -16.89 35.05
N ILE A 254 5.20 -17.82 35.26
CA ILE A 254 5.35 -18.95 36.18
C ILE A 254 6.53 -19.80 35.73
N ALA A 255 6.57 -20.20 34.45
CA ALA A 255 7.65 -21.00 33.93
C ALA A 255 9.00 -20.27 33.95
N GLN A 256 9.04 -18.97 33.66
CA GLN A 256 10.24 -18.14 33.79
C GLN A 256 10.78 -18.17 35.22
N THR A 257 9.90 -18.01 36.21
CA THR A 257 10.29 -18.01 37.63
C THR A 257 10.86 -19.37 38.04
N LEU A 258 10.23 -20.46 37.60
CA LEU A 258 10.71 -21.83 37.86
C LEU A 258 12.06 -22.10 37.17
N ALA A 259 12.22 -21.67 35.92
CA ALA A 259 13.46 -21.86 35.15
C ALA A 259 14.65 -21.06 35.69
N GLN A 260 14.40 -19.94 36.37
CA GLN A 260 15.44 -19.12 37.02
C GLN A 260 15.80 -19.61 38.43
N SER A 261 15.05 -20.56 38.99
CA SER A 261 15.34 -21.13 40.30
C SER A 261 16.56 -22.06 40.29
N SER A 262 17.25 -22.18 41.42
CA SER A 262 18.35 -23.13 41.60
C SER A 262 17.93 -24.59 41.38
N ASN A 263 16.63 -24.88 41.52
CA ASN A 263 16.04 -26.21 41.43
C ASN A 263 15.25 -26.40 40.13
N ALA A 264 15.58 -25.66 39.06
CA ALA A 264 14.86 -25.73 37.79
C ALA A 264 14.72 -27.17 37.24
N ALA A 265 15.70 -28.03 37.47
CA ALA A 265 15.64 -29.44 37.09
C ALA A 265 14.56 -30.23 37.85
N GLU A 266 14.36 -29.96 39.14
CA GLU A 266 13.32 -30.58 39.98
C GLU A 266 11.92 -30.08 39.59
N HIS A 267 11.83 -28.89 38.99
CA HIS A 267 10.59 -28.30 38.50
C HIS A 267 10.32 -28.55 37.01
N CYS A 268 11.05 -29.47 36.38
CA CYS A 268 10.97 -29.70 34.93
C CYS A 268 9.54 -29.99 34.44
N ASP A 269 8.76 -30.81 35.15
CA ASP A 269 7.37 -31.12 34.78
C ASP A 269 6.46 -29.89 34.79
N ALA A 270 6.63 -29.01 35.78
CA ALA A 270 5.87 -27.77 35.88
C ALA A 270 6.28 -26.79 34.77
N ILE A 271 7.58 -26.66 34.48
CA ILE A 271 8.08 -25.81 33.38
C ILE A 271 7.52 -26.30 32.04
N ILE A 272 7.58 -27.62 31.78
CA ILE A 272 7.07 -28.23 30.56
C ILE A 272 5.58 -27.94 30.41
N ARG A 273 4.77 -28.20 31.44
CA ARG A 273 3.32 -27.97 31.37
C ARG A 273 3.01 -26.52 31.03
N GLU A 274 3.57 -25.58 31.81
CA GLU A 274 3.23 -24.16 31.71
C GLU A 274 3.71 -23.56 30.37
N LEU A 275 4.90 -23.92 29.87
CA LEU A 275 5.39 -23.42 28.57
C LEU A 275 4.71 -24.09 27.38
N THR A 276 4.31 -25.36 27.47
CA THR A 276 3.60 -26.04 26.36
C THR A 276 2.20 -25.43 26.20
N GLU A 277 1.48 -25.17 27.30
CA GLU A 277 0.18 -24.47 27.25
C GLU A 277 0.32 -23.05 26.67
N TYR A 278 1.39 -22.35 27.05
CA TYR A 278 1.69 -21.03 26.48
C TYR A 278 2.04 -21.11 24.98
N GLU A 279 2.79 -22.12 24.55
CA GLU A 279 3.11 -22.37 23.15
C GLU A 279 1.86 -22.63 22.31
N GLU A 280 0.93 -23.46 22.77
CA GLU A 280 -0.34 -23.72 22.07
C GLU A 280 -1.12 -22.43 21.79
N HIS A 281 -1.10 -21.49 22.75
CA HIS A 281 -1.72 -20.17 22.57
C HIS A 281 -0.95 -19.32 21.54
N LEU A 282 0.38 -19.34 21.56
CA LEU A 282 1.19 -18.61 20.58
C LEU A 282 0.96 -19.13 19.15
N VAL A 283 0.93 -20.45 18.97
CA VAL A 283 0.70 -21.09 17.67
C VAL A 283 -0.66 -20.70 17.11
N LYS A 284 -1.72 -20.62 17.93
CA LYS A 284 -3.05 -20.13 17.53
C LYS A 284 -3.03 -18.67 17.03
N ASN A 285 -2.05 -17.88 17.46
CA ASN A 285 -1.85 -16.48 17.09
C ASN A 285 -0.68 -16.27 16.12
N ASN A 286 -0.27 -17.31 15.37
CA ASN A 286 0.86 -17.26 14.43
C ASN A 286 2.16 -16.71 15.04
N SER A 287 2.37 -16.97 16.34
CA SER A 287 3.56 -16.58 17.08
C SER A 287 4.32 -17.83 17.56
N SER A 288 5.60 -17.67 17.89
CA SER A 288 6.46 -18.75 18.37
C SER A 288 7.14 -18.38 19.69
N LEU A 289 7.62 -19.40 20.40
CA LEU A 289 8.42 -19.21 21.61
C LEU A 289 9.71 -18.44 21.27
N THR A 290 10.15 -17.60 22.21
CA THR A 290 11.47 -16.96 22.10
C THR A 290 12.59 -17.99 22.25
N ALA A 291 13.82 -17.65 21.84
CA ALA A 291 14.98 -18.52 22.04
C ALA A 291 15.15 -18.92 23.51
N GLN A 292 15.01 -17.96 24.44
CA GLN A 292 15.15 -18.22 25.87
C GLN A 292 14.06 -19.16 26.40
N GLN A 293 12.81 -19.02 25.92
CA GLN A 293 11.71 -19.90 26.30
C GLN A 293 11.91 -21.31 25.76
N SER A 294 12.35 -21.43 24.50
CA SER A 294 12.72 -22.70 23.89
C SER A 294 13.86 -23.36 24.67
N LEU A 295 14.86 -22.60 25.10
CA LEU A 295 15.97 -23.11 25.91
C LEU A 295 15.52 -23.61 27.29
N TRP A 296 14.55 -22.94 27.93
CA TRP A 296 13.97 -23.42 29.18
C TRP A 296 13.26 -24.77 28.99
N LEU A 297 12.45 -24.91 27.93
CA LEU A 297 11.84 -26.20 27.59
C LEU A 297 12.89 -27.26 27.29
N ALA A 298 13.92 -26.93 26.51
CA ALA A 298 14.99 -27.85 26.16
C ALA A 298 15.65 -28.43 27.43
N ARG A 299 16.06 -27.55 28.35
CA ARG A 299 16.69 -27.95 29.63
C ARG A 299 15.74 -28.74 30.53
N ALA A 300 14.45 -28.39 30.56
CA ALA A 300 13.46 -29.14 31.32
C ALA A 300 13.27 -30.56 30.76
N TYR A 301 13.22 -30.73 29.43
CA TYR A 301 13.16 -32.05 28.80
C TYR A 301 14.45 -32.86 28.98
N VAL A 302 15.63 -32.21 29.01
CA VAL A 302 16.90 -32.86 29.39
C VAL A 302 16.80 -33.41 30.82
N ALA A 303 16.35 -32.60 31.78
CA ALA A 303 16.19 -33.04 33.17
C ALA A 303 15.19 -34.20 33.32
N LYS A 304 14.13 -34.21 32.50
CA LYS A 304 13.14 -35.29 32.41
C LYS A 304 13.65 -36.56 31.70
N GLY A 305 14.77 -36.47 30.98
CA GLY A 305 15.34 -37.57 30.19
C GLY A 305 14.72 -37.75 28.79
N ASP A 306 13.83 -36.85 28.35
CA ASP A 306 13.24 -36.86 27.00
C ASP A 306 14.17 -36.13 26.02
N LYS A 307 15.22 -36.83 25.62
CA LYS A 307 16.29 -36.26 24.81
C LYS A 307 15.79 -35.81 23.42
N SER A 308 14.80 -36.49 22.85
CA SER A 308 14.25 -36.16 21.52
C SER A 308 13.58 -34.79 21.53
N ARG A 309 12.69 -34.53 22.50
CA ARG A 309 12.05 -33.21 22.62
C ARG A 309 13.05 -32.13 23.02
N ALA A 310 13.99 -32.44 23.90
CA ALA A 310 15.06 -31.51 24.26
C ALA A 310 15.80 -31.01 23.00
N CYS A 311 16.17 -31.93 22.12
CA CYS A 311 16.82 -31.63 20.85
C CYS A 311 15.98 -30.67 19.98
N THR A 312 14.68 -30.96 19.79
CA THR A 312 13.78 -30.09 19.01
C THR A 312 13.80 -28.64 19.51
N TYR A 313 13.78 -28.43 20.83
CA TYR A 313 13.76 -27.08 21.41
C TYR A 313 15.14 -26.39 21.40
N TYR A 314 16.25 -27.12 21.53
CA TYR A 314 17.59 -26.55 21.31
C TYR A 314 17.75 -26.04 19.89
N PHE A 315 17.32 -26.82 18.90
CA PHE A 315 17.32 -26.39 17.51
C PHE A 315 16.43 -25.17 17.28
N ARG A 316 15.22 -25.11 17.84
CA ARG A 316 14.35 -23.92 17.72
C ARG A 316 15.00 -22.68 18.33
N ALA A 317 15.71 -22.83 19.45
CA ALA A 317 16.49 -21.74 20.03
C ALA A 317 17.64 -21.33 19.09
N GLY A 318 18.34 -22.30 18.48
CA GLY A 318 19.38 -22.04 17.49
C GLY A 318 18.85 -21.35 16.23
N ASP A 319 17.69 -21.77 15.71
CA ASP A 319 17.03 -21.20 14.53
C ASP A 319 16.70 -19.71 14.73
N TYR A 320 16.31 -19.31 15.94
CA TYR A 320 16.09 -17.91 16.27
C TYR A 320 17.35 -17.05 16.12
N TYR A 321 18.52 -17.57 16.52
CA TYR A 321 19.80 -16.86 16.36
C TYR A 321 20.30 -16.93 14.93
N TYR A 322 20.08 -18.06 14.25
CA TYR A 322 20.36 -18.23 12.83
C TYR A 322 19.64 -17.18 11.99
N ASP A 323 18.35 -16.98 12.22
CA ASP A 323 17.53 -16.00 11.48
C ASP A 323 17.92 -14.53 11.80
N LYS A 324 18.79 -14.31 12.80
CA LYS A 324 19.38 -13.01 13.15
C LYS A 324 20.85 -12.89 12.73
N ASP A 325 21.36 -13.83 11.96
CA ASP A 325 22.77 -13.93 11.53
C ASP A 325 23.78 -14.06 12.70
N ASP A 326 23.33 -14.43 13.90
CA ASP A 326 24.20 -14.77 15.03
C ASP A 326 24.58 -16.26 14.97
N PHE A 327 25.44 -16.57 14.00
CA PHE A 327 25.84 -17.95 13.72
C PHE A 327 26.66 -18.58 14.85
N ALA A 328 27.37 -17.78 15.63
CA ALA A 328 28.15 -18.27 16.78
C ALA A 328 27.22 -18.85 17.86
N GLN A 329 26.20 -18.09 18.25
CA GLN A 329 25.23 -18.54 19.25
C GLN A 329 24.34 -19.67 18.71
N ALA A 330 23.95 -19.60 17.43
CA ALA A 330 23.20 -20.66 16.77
C ALA A 330 23.99 -21.98 16.75
N ASN A 331 25.27 -21.94 16.35
CA ASN A 331 26.13 -23.12 16.32
C ASN A 331 26.32 -23.72 17.71
N GLN A 332 26.53 -22.90 18.75
CA GLN A 332 26.64 -23.39 20.13
C GLN A 332 25.41 -24.22 20.54
N LEU A 333 24.21 -23.70 20.25
CA LEU A 333 22.95 -24.37 20.59
C LEU A 333 22.72 -25.63 19.76
N TYR A 334 23.10 -25.61 18.47
CA TYR A 334 23.06 -26.80 17.64
C TYR A 334 24.01 -27.89 18.16
N GLN A 335 25.26 -27.56 18.53
CA GLN A 335 26.18 -28.54 19.12
C GLN A 335 25.64 -29.09 20.45
N GLU A 336 25.14 -28.23 21.33
CA GLU A 336 24.56 -28.65 22.63
C GLU A 336 23.40 -29.63 22.42
N SER A 337 22.61 -29.44 21.36
CA SER A 337 21.54 -30.36 20.95
C SER A 337 22.07 -31.74 20.54
N LEU A 338 23.13 -31.75 19.73
CA LEU A 338 23.70 -32.95 19.10
C LEU A 338 24.39 -33.88 20.11
N ASP A 339 24.94 -33.31 21.18
CA ASP A 339 25.48 -34.06 22.30
C ASP A 339 24.41 -34.83 23.09
N LYS A 340 23.14 -34.39 23.04
CA LYS A 340 22.04 -35.05 23.76
C LYS A 340 21.42 -36.18 22.95
N THR A 341 21.21 -35.94 21.67
CA THR A 341 20.70 -36.94 20.74
C THR A 341 21.44 -36.80 19.43
N HIS A 342 22.00 -37.89 18.92
CA HIS A 342 22.36 -37.99 17.49
C HIS A 342 21.12 -38.02 16.57
N PHE A 343 20.00 -37.43 17.03
CA PHE A 343 18.72 -37.32 16.35
C PHE A 343 18.66 -35.97 15.64
N TYR A 344 18.27 -36.02 14.36
CA TYR A 344 18.13 -34.86 13.51
C TYR A 344 16.68 -34.80 13.05
N GLU A 345 16.05 -33.65 13.23
CA GLU A 345 14.81 -33.36 12.54
C GLU A 345 15.14 -33.08 11.06
N LYS A 346 14.33 -33.64 10.16
CA LYS A 346 14.57 -33.56 8.71
C LYS A 346 14.79 -32.11 8.27
N GLY A 347 15.81 -31.87 7.45
CA GLY A 347 16.10 -30.56 6.88
C GLY A 347 16.94 -29.62 7.76
N ARG A 348 17.12 -29.91 9.06
CA ARG A 348 17.92 -29.04 9.96
C ARG A 348 19.43 -29.15 9.76
N GLN A 349 19.90 -30.21 9.11
CA GLN A 349 21.32 -30.46 8.88
C GLN A 349 21.97 -29.36 8.04
N PHE A 350 21.23 -28.73 7.11
CA PHE A 350 21.69 -27.56 6.36
C PHE A 350 22.04 -26.40 7.29
N ARG A 351 21.12 -26.02 8.19
CA ARG A 351 21.32 -24.90 9.12
C ARG A 351 22.49 -25.15 10.06
N VAL A 352 22.69 -26.39 10.52
CA VAL A 352 23.87 -26.75 11.33
C VAL A 352 25.16 -26.54 10.55
N ALA A 353 25.27 -27.12 9.35
CA ALA A 353 26.48 -27.01 8.55
C ALA A 353 26.79 -25.55 8.19
N TYR A 354 25.76 -24.80 7.82
CA TYR A 354 25.90 -23.39 7.45
C TYR A 354 26.33 -22.55 8.65
N ALA A 355 25.61 -22.63 9.78
CA ALA A 355 25.95 -21.89 10.99
C ALA A 355 27.36 -22.23 11.48
N PHE A 356 27.72 -23.51 11.46
CA PHE A 356 29.07 -23.95 11.84
C PHE A 356 30.14 -23.31 10.95
N SER A 357 29.92 -23.29 9.63
CA SER A 357 30.87 -22.69 8.68
C SER A 357 31.03 -21.18 8.88
N GLN A 358 29.95 -20.47 9.21
CA GLN A 358 29.95 -19.02 9.40
C GLN A 358 30.42 -18.59 10.79
N ALA A 359 30.28 -19.46 11.79
CA ALA A 359 30.68 -19.18 13.17
C ALA A 359 32.20 -19.09 13.39
N LYS A 360 33.00 -19.58 12.44
CA LYS A 360 34.46 -19.64 12.54
C LYS A 360 35.10 -18.73 11.49
N GLU A 361 36.13 -17.98 11.91
CA GLU A 361 36.91 -17.13 11.00
C GLU A 361 37.76 -17.96 10.02
N THR A 362 38.35 -19.06 10.50
CA THR A 362 39.10 -20.01 9.69
C THR A 362 38.66 -21.43 10.02
N LEU A 363 38.47 -22.24 8.98
CA LEU A 363 38.04 -23.63 9.09
C LEU A 363 39.24 -24.54 8.88
N THR A 364 39.39 -25.55 9.75
CA THR A 364 40.37 -26.62 9.56
C THR A 364 39.88 -27.65 8.56
N GLU A 365 40.72 -28.63 8.20
CA GLU A 365 40.29 -29.77 7.39
C GLU A 365 39.12 -30.52 8.06
N ASP A 366 39.23 -30.82 9.35
CA ASP A 366 38.18 -31.51 10.11
C ASP A 366 36.86 -30.73 10.13
N ASP A 367 36.93 -29.40 10.16
CA ASP A 367 35.77 -28.52 10.12
C ASP A 367 35.07 -28.59 8.75
N HIS A 368 35.83 -28.60 7.66
CA HIS A 368 35.25 -28.82 6.33
C HIS A 368 34.62 -30.22 6.20
N ARG A 369 35.28 -31.26 6.72
CA ARG A 369 34.70 -32.62 6.78
C ARG A 369 33.41 -32.65 7.58
N TYR A 370 33.34 -31.90 8.69
CA TYR A 370 32.13 -31.76 9.48
C TYR A 370 30.99 -31.17 8.63
N CYS A 371 31.21 -30.04 7.97
CA CYS A 371 30.20 -29.43 7.09
C CYS A 371 29.76 -30.37 5.95
N ILE A 372 30.72 -31.04 5.29
CA ILE A 372 30.46 -31.98 4.20
C ILE A 372 29.50 -33.08 4.65
N ARG A 373 29.76 -33.74 5.79
CA ARG A 373 28.91 -34.82 6.30
C ARG A 373 27.47 -34.38 6.48
N TYR A 374 27.26 -33.16 6.98
CA TYR A 374 25.93 -32.62 7.24
C TYR A 374 25.21 -32.20 5.95
N TYR A 375 25.89 -31.54 5.03
CA TYR A 375 25.30 -31.19 3.73
C TYR A 375 24.97 -32.42 2.89
N GLN A 376 25.83 -33.45 2.89
CA GLN A 376 25.54 -34.72 2.21
C GLN A 376 24.31 -35.40 2.81
N ARG A 377 24.21 -35.46 4.15
CA ARG A 377 23.05 -36.02 4.82
C ARG A 377 21.77 -35.25 4.49
N TYR A 378 21.82 -33.92 4.53
CA TYR A 378 20.72 -33.05 4.15
C TYR A 378 20.25 -33.34 2.71
N LEU A 379 21.18 -33.38 1.75
CA LEU A 379 20.88 -33.63 0.35
C LEU A 379 20.36 -35.04 0.09
N ASN A 380 20.78 -36.03 0.87
CA ASN A 380 20.23 -37.38 0.78
C ASN A 380 18.77 -37.46 1.30
N GLU A 381 18.34 -36.53 2.16
CA GLU A 381 16.99 -36.48 2.73
C GLU A 381 16.02 -35.59 1.93
N GLU A 382 16.48 -34.43 1.45
CA GLU A 382 15.69 -33.45 0.69
C GLU A 382 15.81 -33.62 -0.84
N GLY A 383 16.92 -34.17 -1.32
CA GLY A 383 17.18 -34.44 -2.74
C GLY A 383 17.75 -33.26 -3.53
N GLU A 384 16.93 -32.21 -3.75
CA GLU A 384 17.26 -31.10 -4.65
C GLU A 384 17.26 -29.73 -3.97
N ASP A 385 18.42 -29.35 -3.42
CA ASP A 385 18.69 -28.00 -2.95
C ASP A 385 19.99 -27.48 -3.60
N ASP A 386 19.86 -26.50 -4.48
CA ASP A 386 20.98 -25.94 -5.23
C ASP A 386 21.95 -25.17 -4.29
N THR A 387 21.44 -24.49 -3.26
CA THR A 387 22.28 -23.73 -2.30
C THR A 387 23.13 -24.70 -1.47
N ALA A 388 22.52 -25.77 -0.98
CA ALA A 388 23.24 -26.80 -0.23
C ALA A 388 24.30 -27.51 -1.08
N ARG A 389 23.99 -27.82 -2.35
CA ARG A 389 24.97 -28.35 -3.32
C ARG A 389 26.11 -27.38 -3.56
N GLY A 390 25.81 -26.09 -3.66
CA GLY A 390 26.81 -25.03 -3.78
C GLY A 390 27.76 -24.96 -2.59
N ASN A 391 27.22 -24.97 -1.37
CA ASN A 391 28.01 -24.93 -0.14
C ASN A 391 28.82 -26.24 0.06
N LEU A 392 28.24 -27.38 -0.29
CA LEU A 392 28.95 -28.67 -0.28
C LEU A 392 30.15 -28.65 -1.24
N SER A 393 29.93 -28.20 -2.48
CA SER A 393 30.99 -28.02 -3.48
C SER A 393 32.06 -27.01 -3.04
N TYR A 394 31.69 -25.96 -2.32
CA TYR A 394 32.65 -25.01 -1.74
C TYR A 394 33.61 -25.71 -0.76
N HIS A 395 33.09 -26.55 0.15
CA HIS A 395 33.92 -27.27 1.11
C HIS A 395 34.82 -28.32 0.44
N PHE A 396 34.33 -29.04 -0.56
CA PHE A 396 35.16 -29.95 -1.34
C PHE A 396 36.31 -29.24 -2.08
N ASN A 397 36.04 -28.07 -2.68
CA ASN A 397 37.09 -27.25 -3.30
C ASN A 397 38.20 -26.85 -2.31
N LEU A 398 37.84 -26.47 -1.08
CA LEU A 398 38.82 -26.09 -0.06
C LEU A 398 39.70 -27.25 0.42
N LEU A 399 39.19 -28.49 0.31
CA LEU A 399 39.93 -29.71 0.62
C LEU A 399 40.74 -30.24 -0.58
N GLY A 400 40.64 -29.59 -1.75
CA GLY A 400 41.27 -30.06 -2.97
C GLY A 400 40.59 -31.27 -3.63
N GLU A 401 39.39 -31.63 -3.18
CA GLU A 401 38.56 -32.72 -3.68
C GLU A 401 37.67 -32.23 -4.83
N TYR A 402 38.33 -31.88 -5.93
CA TYR A 402 37.67 -31.19 -7.03
C TYR A 402 36.67 -32.07 -7.79
N GLU A 403 36.88 -33.39 -7.81
CA GLU A 403 35.99 -34.32 -8.53
C GLU A 403 34.65 -34.47 -7.81
N GLU A 404 34.69 -34.62 -6.49
CA GLU A 404 33.53 -34.59 -5.61
C GLU A 404 32.83 -33.24 -5.68
N SER A 405 33.58 -32.14 -5.70
CA SER A 405 33.03 -30.80 -5.88
C SER A 405 32.20 -30.70 -7.16
N LEU A 406 32.73 -31.18 -8.30
CA LEU A 406 32.01 -31.21 -9.57
C LEU A 406 30.81 -32.16 -9.52
N GLN A 407 30.96 -33.36 -8.97
CA GLN A 407 29.89 -34.35 -8.85
C GLN A 407 28.64 -33.78 -8.17
N TRP A 408 28.84 -33.07 -7.04
CA TRP A 408 27.74 -32.50 -6.27
C TRP A 408 27.25 -31.16 -6.82
N GLY A 409 28.15 -30.32 -7.32
CA GLY A 409 27.84 -28.95 -7.73
C GLY A 409 27.34 -28.78 -9.17
N LEU A 410 27.76 -29.63 -10.12
CA LEU A 410 27.42 -29.49 -11.54
C LEU A 410 25.91 -29.48 -11.80
N PRO A 411 25.09 -30.38 -11.23
CA PRO A 411 23.65 -30.36 -11.50
C PRO A 411 22.98 -29.05 -11.05
N ALA A 412 23.47 -28.43 -9.97
CA ALA A 412 22.98 -27.14 -9.50
C ALA A 412 23.48 -25.97 -10.38
N ALA A 413 24.73 -26.05 -10.84
CA ALA A 413 25.32 -25.08 -11.75
C ALA A 413 24.61 -25.07 -13.11
N GLU A 414 24.23 -26.23 -13.65
CA GLU A 414 23.52 -26.33 -14.94
C GLU A 414 22.14 -25.67 -14.90
N ARG A 415 21.45 -25.73 -13.75
CA ARG A 415 20.18 -25.01 -13.54
C ARG A 415 20.35 -23.50 -13.43
N GLY A 416 21.53 -23.05 -13.01
CA GLY A 416 21.93 -21.64 -13.00
C GLY A 416 21.17 -20.74 -12.02
N LYS A 417 20.44 -21.30 -11.04
CA LYS A 417 19.67 -20.51 -10.05
C LYS A 417 20.52 -19.82 -8.99
N VAL A 418 21.72 -20.37 -8.70
CA VAL A 418 22.57 -19.96 -7.59
C VAL A 418 23.94 -19.51 -8.13
N PRO A 419 24.19 -18.20 -8.30
CA PRO A 419 25.35 -17.70 -9.04
C PRO A 419 26.73 -18.04 -8.45
N PHE A 420 26.85 -18.18 -7.13
CA PHE A 420 28.15 -18.45 -6.51
C PHE A 420 28.70 -19.84 -6.85
N ILE A 421 27.83 -20.78 -7.25
CA ILE A 421 28.24 -22.14 -7.65
C ILE A 421 29.12 -22.11 -8.88
N PHE A 422 28.91 -21.16 -9.80
CA PHE A 422 29.74 -21.01 -10.99
C PHE A 422 31.22 -20.80 -10.64
N ASN A 423 31.52 -20.02 -9.59
CA ASN A 423 32.87 -19.87 -9.09
C ASN A 423 33.44 -21.20 -8.56
N ASN A 424 32.63 -21.97 -7.84
CA ASN A 424 33.06 -23.26 -7.28
C ASN A 424 33.33 -24.29 -8.40
N MET A 425 32.52 -24.30 -9.46
CA MET A 425 32.76 -25.13 -10.65
C MET A 425 34.01 -24.66 -11.41
N GLY A 426 34.17 -23.35 -11.59
CA GLY A 426 35.35 -22.76 -12.20
C GLY A 426 36.63 -23.16 -11.46
N ASN A 427 36.65 -23.05 -10.14
CA ASN A 427 37.79 -23.45 -9.30
C ASN A 427 38.08 -24.95 -9.42
N ALA A 428 37.06 -25.80 -9.37
CA ALA A 428 37.24 -27.24 -9.49
C ALA A 428 37.79 -27.64 -10.87
N CYS A 429 37.22 -27.11 -11.95
CA CYS A 429 37.72 -27.30 -13.31
C CYS A 429 39.15 -26.76 -13.48
N PHE A 430 39.44 -25.59 -12.90
CA PHE A 430 40.77 -24.98 -12.91
C PHE A 430 41.77 -25.96 -12.29
N HIS A 431 41.58 -26.40 -11.05
CA HIS A 431 42.57 -27.28 -10.44
C HIS A 431 42.67 -28.68 -11.08
N GLN A 432 41.62 -29.16 -11.76
CA GLN A 432 41.68 -30.36 -12.60
C GLN A 432 42.35 -30.16 -13.98
N ARG A 433 42.88 -28.96 -14.26
CA ARG A 433 43.49 -28.59 -15.54
C ARG A 433 42.53 -28.59 -16.73
N ARG A 434 41.23 -28.45 -16.47
CA ARG A 434 40.17 -28.30 -17.47
C ARG A 434 39.92 -26.81 -17.71
N TRP A 435 40.91 -26.12 -18.26
CA TRP A 435 40.96 -24.66 -18.29
C TRP A 435 39.84 -24.04 -19.14
N GLU A 436 39.46 -24.67 -20.25
CA GLU A 436 38.36 -24.23 -21.10
C GLU A 436 37.01 -24.28 -20.37
N ASP A 437 36.76 -25.37 -19.63
CA ASP A 437 35.55 -25.50 -18.81
C ASP A 437 35.57 -24.48 -17.66
N ALA A 438 36.74 -24.27 -17.04
CA ALA A 438 36.91 -23.27 -16.00
C ALA A 438 36.58 -21.87 -16.50
N ILE A 439 37.07 -21.48 -17.68
CA ILE A 439 36.77 -20.20 -18.33
C ILE A 439 35.25 -20.05 -18.52
N ARG A 440 34.58 -21.05 -19.09
CA ARG A 440 33.11 -21.01 -19.29
C ARG A 440 32.34 -20.79 -17.99
N TRP A 441 32.76 -21.44 -16.90
CA TRP A 441 32.13 -21.26 -15.60
C TRP A 441 32.45 -19.90 -14.98
N TYR A 442 33.69 -19.43 -15.08
CA TYR A 442 34.06 -18.10 -14.61
C TYR A 442 33.38 -16.98 -15.41
N GLU A 443 33.16 -17.13 -16.71
CA GLU A 443 32.39 -16.20 -17.54
C GLU A 443 30.94 -16.09 -17.05
N LYS A 444 30.29 -17.23 -16.75
CA LYS A 444 28.96 -17.25 -16.14
C LYS A 444 28.96 -16.56 -14.77
N ALA A 445 30.00 -16.77 -13.96
CA ALA A 445 30.15 -16.12 -12.66
C ALA A 445 30.38 -14.60 -12.80
N ALA A 446 31.15 -14.16 -13.78
CA ALA A 446 31.41 -12.75 -14.10
C ALA A 446 30.14 -12.06 -14.58
N ALA A 447 29.39 -12.69 -15.48
CA ALA A 447 28.08 -12.21 -15.97
C ALA A 447 27.06 -12.04 -14.83
N ALA A 448 27.19 -12.83 -13.76
CA ALA A 448 26.37 -12.70 -12.56
C ALA A 448 26.87 -11.61 -11.57
N GLY A 449 27.78 -10.72 -11.99
CA GLY A 449 28.21 -9.55 -11.22
C GLY A 449 29.37 -9.80 -10.25
N LYS A 450 30.23 -10.81 -10.50
CA LYS A 450 31.43 -11.07 -9.69
C LYS A 450 32.72 -10.67 -10.45
N PRO A 451 33.23 -9.42 -10.29
CA PRO A 451 34.34 -8.91 -11.09
C PRO A 451 35.67 -9.66 -10.87
N ARG A 452 35.87 -10.27 -9.70
CA ARG A 452 37.09 -11.06 -9.39
C ARG A 452 37.27 -12.27 -10.31
N GLN A 453 36.20 -12.71 -11.01
CA GLN A 453 36.25 -13.87 -11.88
C GLN A 453 37.01 -13.61 -13.19
N SER A 454 37.05 -12.38 -13.68
CA SER A 454 37.87 -12.00 -14.84
C SER A 454 39.37 -12.25 -14.59
N TYR A 455 39.84 -12.11 -13.35
CA TYR A 455 41.22 -12.47 -13.00
C TYR A 455 41.44 -13.99 -13.08
N ASN A 456 40.49 -14.79 -12.60
CA ASN A 456 40.56 -16.25 -12.70
C ASN A 456 40.49 -16.73 -14.16
N ILE A 457 39.73 -16.05 -15.02
CA ILE A 457 39.72 -16.26 -16.47
C ILE A 457 41.11 -16.01 -17.06
N ALA A 458 41.76 -14.89 -16.73
CA ALA A 458 43.10 -14.59 -17.21
C ALA A 458 44.14 -15.64 -16.79
N LEU A 459 44.06 -16.16 -15.55
CA LEU A 459 44.92 -17.25 -15.09
C LEU A 459 44.65 -18.56 -15.85
N ALA A 460 43.39 -18.87 -16.15
CA ALA A 460 43.02 -20.06 -16.91
C ALA A 460 43.51 -19.96 -18.37
N LEU A 461 43.35 -18.79 -19.00
CA LEU A 461 43.89 -18.48 -20.34
C LEU A 461 45.41 -18.64 -20.39
N LYS A 462 46.11 -18.17 -19.35
CA LYS A 462 47.56 -18.38 -19.21
C LYS A 462 47.90 -19.86 -19.22
N ASN A 463 47.24 -20.66 -18.39
CA ASN A 463 47.53 -22.10 -18.28
C ASN A 463 47.18 -22.87 -19.56
N LEU A 464 46.26 -22.34 -20.38
CA LEU A 464 45.92 -22.88 -21.69
C LEU A 464 46.91 -22.47 -22.80
N GLY A 465 47.87 -21.59 -22.51
CA GLY A 465 48.83 -21.06 -23.49
C GLY A 465 48.30 -19.87 -24.30
N LYS A 466 47.11 -19.35 -23.98
CA LYS A 466 46.51 -18.20 -24.68
C LYS A 466 46.97 -16.87 -24.08
N PHE A 467 48.27 -16.62 -24.13
CA PHE A 467 48.90 -15.52 -23.41
C PHE A 467 48.42 -14.13 -23.87
N GLN A 468 48.18 -13.93 -25.17
CA GLN A 468 47.64 -12.67 -25.68
C GLN A 468 46.23 -12.35 -25.15
N GLU A 469 45.36 -13.36 -25.05
CA GLU A 469 44.03 -13.21 -24.42
C GLU A 469 44.19 -12.88 -22.93
N ALA A 470 45.06 -13.60 -22.20
CA ALA A 470 45.31 -13.35 -20.78
C ALA A 470 45.85 -11.92 -20.50
N VAL A 471 46.78 -11.43 -21.33
CA VAL A 471 47.33 -10.07 -21.22
C VAL A 471 46.25 -9.02 -21.47
N ARG A 472 45.38 -9.22 -22.46
CA ARG A 472 44.25 -8.30 -22.72
C ARG A 472 43.32 -8.20 -21.52
N GLU A 473 42.94 -9.34 -20.94
CA GLU A 473 42.08 -9.39 -19.74
C GLU A 473 42.73 -8.70 -18.53
N LEU A 474 44.02 -8.98 -18.26
CA LEU A 474 44.73 -8.36 -17.14
C LEU A 474 44.89 -6.84 -17.31
N LYS A 475 45.13 -6.35 -18.53
CA LYS A 475 45.18 -4.90 -18.80
C LYS A 475 43.85 -4.23 -18.48
N ALA A 476 42.74 -4.83 -18.92
CA ALA A 476 41.41 -4.33 -18.62
C ALA A 476 41.15 -4.29 -17.10
N LEU A 477 41.58 -5.32 -16.37
CA LEU A 477 41.49 -5.39 -14.92
C LEU A 477 42.32 -4.32 -14.18
N VAL A 478 43.55 -4.06 -14.62
CA VAL A 478 44.40 -3.02 -14.05
C VAL A 478 43.78 -1.62 -14.23
N GLN A 479 43.14 -1.39 -15.38
CA GLN A 479 42.46 -0.13 -15.71
C GLN A 479 41.09 0.02 -15.04
N SER A 480 40.48 -1.08 -14.58
CA SER A 480 39.19 -1.07 -13.91
C SER A 480 39.25 -0.48 -12.50
N GLN A 481 38.09 -0.17 -11.93
CA GLN A 481 37.97 0.22 -10.53
C GLN A 481 38.16 -1.02 -9.64
N CYS A 482 39.37 -1.19 -9.11
CA CYS A 482 39.75 -2.30 -8.23
C CYS A 482 40.46 -1.80 -6.96
N SER A 483 40.61 -2.68 -5.96
CA SER A 483 41.35 -2.37 -4.73
C SER A 483 42.85 -2.25 -5.01
N SER A 484 43.60 -1.54 -4.16
CA SER A 484 45.07 -1.45 -4.23
C SER A 484 45.72 -2.84 -4.29
N ALA A 485 45.33 -3.73 -3.39
CA ALA A 485 45.85 -5.08 -3.31
C ALA A 485 45.55 -5.93 -4.57
N ASP A 486 44.35 -5.78 -5.15
CA ASP A 486 44.00 -6.48 -6.39
C ASP A 486 44.77 -5.92 -7.59
N ARG A 487 44.93 -4.59 -7.67
CA ARG A 487 45.75 -3.95 -8.72
C ARG A 487 47.19 -4.44 -8.68
N LEU A 488 47.79 -4.52 -7.50
CA LEU A 488 49.14 -5.09 -7.32
C LEU A 488 49.20 -6.54 -7.83
N ARG A 489 48.21 -7.37 -7.47
CA ARG A 489 48.14 -8.76 -7.92
C ARG A 489 48.03 -8.87 -9.45
N TYR A 490 47.20 -8.02 -10.07
CA TYR A 490 47.00 -8.00 -11.52
C TYR A 490 48.26 -7.53 -12.25
N LEU A 491 48.91 -6.47 -11.78
CA LEU A 491 50.17 -5.97 -12.33
C LEU A 491 51.28 -7.02 -12.24
N LYS A 492 51.41 -7.69 -11.09
CA LYS A 492 52.40 -8.76 -10.91
C LYS A 492 52.19 -9.87 -11.94
N GLN A 493 50.97 -10.39 -12.09
CA GLN A 493 50.69 -11.41 -13.09
C GLN A 493 50.86 -10.91 -14.53
N LEU A 494 50.48 -9.66 -14.83
CA LEU A 494 50.66 -9.07 -16.16
C LEU A 494 52.14 -9.02 -16.57
N VAL A 495 53.00 -8.55 -15.67
CA VAL A 495 54.46 -8.50 -15.90
C VAL A 495 55.03 -9.91 -16.05
N THR A 496 54.63 -10.85 -15.19
CA THR A 496 55.08 -12.25 -15.27
C THR A 496 54.67 -12.90 -16.60
N ILE A 497 53.43 -12.70 -17.07
CA ILE A 497 52.97 -13.25 -18.34
C ILE A 497 53.72 -12.64 -19.51
N LEU A 498 53.85 -11.31 -19.52
CA LEU A 498 54.61 -10.62 -20.54
C LEU A 498 56.05 -11.17 -20.58
N TYR A 499 56.74 -11.26 -19.43
CA TYR A 499 58.13 -11.72 -19.37
C TYR A 499 58.35 -13.19 -19.79
N TYR A 500 57.63 -14.16 -19.22
CA TYR A 500 57.97 -15.58 -19.39
C TYR A 500 57.29 -16.27 -20.57
N TYR A 501 56.15 -15.77 -21.04
CA TYR A 501 55.22 -16.63 -21.75
C TYR A 501 54.87 -16.19 -23.17
N ILE A 502 55.16 -14.96 -23.58
CA ILE A 502 54.97 -14.55 -24.98
C ILE A 502 56.16 -15.04 -25.81
N GLU A 503 55.88 -15.65 -26.96
CA GLU A 503 56.89 -16.21 -27.87
C GLU A 503 57.81 -15.11 -28.40
N ASP A 504 59.11 -15.39 -28.53
CA ASP A 504 60.11 -14.39 -28.95
C ASP A 504 59.79 -13.78 -30.32
N ASP A 505 59.18 -14.55 -31.22
CA ASP A 505 58.76 -14.10 -32.56
C ASP A 505 57.61 -13.07 -32.52
N GLU A 506 56.88 -12.97 -31.40
CA GLU A 506 55.79 -12.00 -31.19
C GLU A 506 56.23 -10.73 -30.43
N LYS A 507 57.47 -10.65 -29.96
CA LYS A 507 57.97 -9.54 -29.11
C LYS A 507 58.41 -8.34 -29.92
N ASP A 508 57.44 -7.64 -30.52
CA ASP A 508 57.67 -6.38 -31.22
C ASP A 508 57.78 -5.17 -30.26
N LEU A 509 58.02 -3.99 -30.82
CA LEU A 509 58.09 -2.74 -30.05
C LEU A 509 56.80 -2.48 -29.24
N ALA A 510 55.62 -2.81 -29.77
CA ALA A 510 54.36 -2.57 -29.09
C ALA A 510 54.21 -3.47 -27.85
N TYR A 511 54.64 -4.72 -27.94
CA TYR A 511 54.75 -5.64 -26.81
C TYR A 511 55.73 -5.09 -25.75
N TRP A 512 56.94 -4.67 -26.15
CA TRP A 512 57.92 -4.18 -25.17
C TRP A 512 57.51 -2.86 -24.50
N LEU A 513 56.81 -1.98 -25.23
CA LEU A 513 56.21 -0.79 -24.63
C LEU A 513 55.16 -1.17 -23.58
N SER A 514 54.34 -2.16 -23.88
CA SER A 514 53.38 -2.70 -22.91
C SER A 514 54.08 -3.32 -21.69
N TYR A 515 55.18 -4.03 -21.89
CA TYR A 515 55.97 -4.62 -20.80
C TYR A 515 56.59 -3.54 -19.92
N GLY A 516 57.27 -2.56 -20.52
CA GLY A 516 57.87 -1.43 -19.80
C GLY A 516 56.84 -0.62 -19.01
N GLN A 517 55.67 -0.35 -19.59
CA GLN A 517 54.57 0.32 -18.89
C GLN A 517 54.04 -0.47 -17.70
N ALA A 518 53.81 -1.78 -17.88
CA ALA A 518 53.31 -2.64 -16.81
C ALA A 518 54.33 -2.76 -15.67
N LEU A 519 55.62 -2.94 -16.01
CA LEU A 519 56.71 -3.03 -15.05
C LEU A 519 56.89 -1.70 -14.29
N GLN A 520 56.86 -0.57 -14.98
CA GLN A 520 56.92 0.75 -14.33
C GLN A 520 55.76 0.97 -13.35
N GLN A 521 54.54 0.59 -13.73
CA GLN A 521 53.37 0.66 -12.85
C GLN A 521 53.51 -0.28 -11.63
N LEU A 522 54.05 -1.49 -11.84
CA LEU A 522 54.30 -2.46 -10.77
C LEU A 522 55.29 -1.91 -9.73
N VAL A 523 56.45 -1.42 -10.16
CA VAL A 523 57.48 -0.90 -9.24
C VAL A 523 57.09 0.43 -8.58
N SER A 524 56.19 1.19 -9.22
CA SER A 524 55.65 2.42 -8.66
C SER A 524 54.51 2.17 -7.66
N HIS A 525 54.07 0.93 -7.50
CA HIS A 525 52.96 0.59 -6.61
C HIS A 525 53.41 0.67 -5.13
N PRO A 526 52.68 1.35 -4.23
CA PRO A 526 53.12 1.58 -2.83
C PRO A 526 53.37 0.30 -2.03
N GLU A 527 52.61 -0.75 -2.31
CA GLU A 527 52.69 -2.05 -1.63
C GLU A 527 53.67 -3.04 -2.30
N TRP A 528 54.27 -2.67 -3.44
CA TRP A 528 55.24 -3.52 -4.12
C TRP A 528 56.56 -3.54 -3.35
N LYS A 529 57.20 -4.71 -3.35
CA LYS A 529 58.52 -4.92 -2.78
C LYS A 529 59.39 -5.59 -3.82
N GLU A 530 60.65 -5.17 -3.88
CA GLU A 530 61.69 -5.76 -4.72
C GLU A 530 61.82 -7.25 -4.37
N ASP A 531 61.47 -8.12 -5.32
CA ASP A 531 61.54 -9.58 -5.21
C ASP A 531 62.66 -10.12 -6.11
N ASP A 532 62.95 -11.43 -6.00
CA ASP A 532 64.08 -12.05 -6.70
C ASP A 532 63.97 -11.97 -8.23
N ASP A 533 62.75 -11.84 -8.77
CA ASP A 533 62.50 -11.71 -10.21
C ASP A 533 62.72 -10.27 -10.72
N ALA A 534 62.76 -9.27 -9.84
CA ALA A 534 62.82 -7.85 -10.22
C ALA A 534 64.06 -7.52 -11.07
N GLU A 535 65.21 -8.11 -10.75
CA GLU A 535 66.44 -7.89 -11.51
C GLU A 535 66.37 -8.50 -12.91
N ALA A 536 65.76 -9.69 -13.03
CA ALA A 536 65.56 -10.36 -14.30
C ALA A 536 64.58 -9.59 -15.20
N PHE A 537 63.51 -9.04 -14.61
CA PHE A 537 62.55 -8.20 -15.32
C PHE A 537 63.19 -6.93 -15.87
N LEU A 538 63.99 -6.24 -15.04
CA LEU A 538 64.72 -5.05 -15.47
C LEU A 538 65.73 -5.40 -16.57
N TRP A 539 66.50 -6.48 -16.40
CA TRP A 539 67.49 -6.91 -17.38
C TRP A 539 66.89 -7.18 -18.76
N ALA A 540 65.72 -7.82 -18.83
CA ALA A 540 65.05 -8.01 -20.12
C ALA A 540 64.58 -6.70 -20.75
N LEU A 541 64.09 -5.75 -19.96
CA LEU A 541 63.71 -4.42 -20.46
C LEU A 541 64.94 -3.64 -20.98
N GLU A 542 66.07 -3.72 -20.28
CA GLU A 542 67.33 -3.08 -20.69
C GLU A 542 67.88 -3.68 -21.99
N ARG A 543 67.87 -5.01 -22.09
CA ARG A 543 68.26 -5.70 -23.32
C ARG A 543 67.36 -5.33 -24.50
N ALA A 544 66.05 -5.22 -24.27
CA ALA A 544 65.13 -4.74 -25.31
C ALA A 544 65.41 -3.28 -25.69
N ALA A 545 65.85 -2.44 -24.74
CA ALA A 545 66.20 -1.04 -25.00
C ALA A 545 67.45 -0.87 -25.87
N GLU A 546 68.37 -1.85 -25.89
CA GLU A 546 69.49 -1.87 -26.85
C GLU A 546 69.01 -1.94 -28.30
N GLN A 547 67.94 -2.70 -28.54
CA GLN A 547 67.31 -2.84 -29.86
C GLN A 547 66.31 -1.72 -30.15
N TYR A 548 65.60 -1.25 -29.12
CA TYR A 548 64.53 -0.25 -29.21
C TYR A 548 64.78 0.92 -28.26
N PRO A 549 65.49 1.98 -28.72
CA PRO A 549 65.88 3.12 -27.87
C PRO A 549 64.71 3.82 -27.17
N GLN A 550 63.47 3.70 -27.69
CA GLN A 550 62.27 4.25 -27.06
C GLN A 550 61.99 3.66 -25.66
N LEU A 551 62.51 2.48 -25.35
CA LEU A 551 62.34 1.80 -24.07
C LEU A 551 63.31 2.28 -23.00
N GLN A 552 64.38 2.99 -23.37
CA GLN A 552 65.43 3.39 -22.45
C GLN A 552 64.89 4.23 -21.28
N GLY A 553 63.94 5.14 -21.55
CA GLY A 553 63.28 5.92 -20.51
C GLY A 553 62.46 5.08 -19.51
N TYR A 554 61.89 3.95 -19.95
CA TYR A 554 61.22 3.01 -19.04
C TYR A 554 62.24 2.25 -18.19
N ALA A 555 63.33 1.77 -18.78
CA ALA A 555 64.38 1.05 -18.06
C ALA A 555 65.01 1.92 -16.95
N GLU A 556 65.35 3.17 -17.27
CA GLU A 556 65.89 4.14 -16.31
C GLU A 556 64.87 4.43 -15.19
N ALA A 557 63.60 4.66 -15.54
CA ALA A 557 62.56 4.93 -14.56
C ALA A 557 62.28 3.73 -13.65
N VAL A 558 62.38 2.49 -14.16
CA VAL A 558 62.22 1.26 -13.37
C VAL A 558 63.40 1.09 -12.43
N LEU A 559 64.65 1.22 -12.92
CA LEU A 559 65.86 1.11 -12.10
C LEU A 559 65.88 2.12 -10.94
N GLU A 560 65.44 3.36 -11.18
CA GLU A 560 65.35 4.38 -10.13
C GLU A 560 64.37 3.99 -9.00
N ARG A 561 63.42 3.10 -9.26
CA ARG A 561 62.41 2.62 -8.30
C ARG A 561 62.80 1.26 -7.68
N MET A 562 63.98 0.74 -8.04
CA MET A 562 64.58 -0.50 -7.53
C MET A 562 65.92 -0.20 -6.81
N PRO A 563 65.89 0.38 -5.59
CA PRO A 563 67.08 0.85 -4.91
C PRO A 563 68.07 -0.28 -4.56
N GLY A 564 67.59 -1.51 -4.33
CA GLY A 564 68.44 -2.66 -4.04
C GLY A 564 69.35 -3.01 -5.21
N ILE A 565 68.77 -3.24 -6.39
CA ILE A 565 69.49 -3.49 -7.65
C ILE A 565 70.39 -2.30 -8.01
N LYS A 566 69.90 -1.05 -7.89
CA LYS A 566 70.71 0.15 -8.17
C LYS A 566 71.97 0.21 -7.30
N ALA A 567 71.84 -0.08 -6.01
CA ALA A 567 72.98 -0.09 -5.08
C ALA A 567 73.97 -1.22 -5.43
N LYS A 568 73.49 -2.43 -5.71
CA LYS A 568 74.33 -3.57 -6.13
C LYS A 568 75.16 -3.23 -7.38
N ARG A 569 74.52 -2.71 -8.43
CA ARG A 569 75.19 -2.33 -9.68
C ARG A 569 76.22 -1.22 -9.48
N ALA A 570 75.92 -0.23 -8.64
CA ALA A 570 76.87 0.83 -8.29
C ALA A 570 78.10 0.28 -7.54
N GLU A 571 77.90 -0.70 -6.65
CA GLU A 571 79.01 -1.36 -5.95
C GLU A 571 79.87 -2.21 -6.90
N GLU A 572 79.25 -2.98 -7.79
CA GLU A 572 79.94 -3.76 -8.82
C GLU A 572 80.76 -2.86 -9.76
N ALA A 573 80.21 -1.72 -10.18
CA ALA A 573 80.93 -0.74 -10.98
C ALA A 573 82.16 -0.18 -10.25
N ARG A 574 82.05 0.12 -8.95
CA ARG A 574 83.19 0.57 -8.12
C ARG A 574 84.26 -0.52 -8.00
N ARG A 575 83.87 -1.78 -7.78
CA ARG A 575 84.80 -2.91 -7.71
C ARG A 575 85.50 -3.15 -9.06
N ALA A 576 84.78 -3.02 -10.17
CA ALA A 576 85.35 -3.14 -11.52
C ALA A 576 86.33 -1.99 -11.83
N GLU A 577 86.02 -0.77 -11.41
CA GLU A 577 86.93 0.38 -11.55
C GLU A 577 88.18 0.22 -10.68
N GLU A 578 88.03 -0.25 -9.44
CA GLU A 578 89.14 -0.57 -8.55
C GLU A 578 90.04 -1.68 -9.14
N ALA A 579 89.45 -2.72 -9.74
CA ALA A 579 90.19 -3.76 -10.45
C ALA A 579 90.96 -3.21 -11.67
N ARG A 580 90.34 -2.31 -12.47
CA ARG A 580 91.04 -1.64 -13.59
C ARG A 580 92.21 -0.80 -13.12
N ARG A 581 92.04 -0.02 -12.05
CA ARG A 581 93.11 0.78 -11.45
C ARG A 581 94.24 -0.11 -10.90
N ALA A 582 93.90 -1.25 -10.30
CA ALA A 582 94.88 -2.23 -9.85
C ALA A 582 95.64 -2.88 -11.02
N GLU A 583 94.97 -3.20 -12.12
CA GLU A 583 95.62 -3.74 -13.31
C GLU A 583 96.51 -2.71 -14.01
N GLU A 584 96.07 -1.46 -14.11
CA GLU A 584 96.87 -0.35 -14.62
C GLU A 584 98.11 -0.11 -13.76
N ALA A 585 97.97 -0.17 -12.43
CA ALA A 585 99.09 -0.10 -11.50
C ALA A 585 100.09 -1.27 -11.68
N ARG A 586 99.61 -2.50 -11.90
CA ARG A 586 100.48 -3.65 -12.20
C ARG A 586 101.22 -3.49 -13.52
N ARG A 587 100.55 -3.02 -14.57
CA ARG A 587 101.19 -2.74 -15.88
C ARG A 587 102.25 -1.65 -15.76
N ALA A 588 101.98 -0.61 -14.96
CA ALA A 588 102.94 0.45 -14.68
C ALA A 588 104.17 -0.07 -13.90
N GLU A 589 103.96 -0.97 -12.93
CA GLU A 589 105.06 -1.59 -12.19
C GLU A 589 105.89 -2.54 -13.06
N GLU A 590 105.24 -3.34 -13.91
CA GLU A 590 105.91 -4.22 -14.87
C GLU A 590 106.75 -3.42 -15.89
N ALA A 591 106.22 -2.30 -16.39
CA ALA A 591 106.96 -1.38 -17.26
C ALA A 591 108.20 -0.79 -16.55
N ARG A 592 108.09 -0.42 -15.27
CA ARG A 592 109.25 0.06 -14.48
C ARG A 592 110.32 -1.02 -14.32
N ARG A 593 109.92 -2.26 -14.01
CA ARG A 593 110.87 -3.39 -13.90
C ARG A 593 111.56 -3.68 -15.24
N ALA A 594 110.84 -3.57 -16.36
CA ALA A 594 111.42 -3.74 -17.69
C ALA A 594 112.40 -2.61 -18.06
N GLU A 595 112.11 -1.36 -17.67
CA GLU A 595 113.02 -0.23 -17.87
C GLU A 595 114.28 -0.34 -17.01
N GLU A 596 114.14 -0.77 -15.76
CA GLU A 596 115.27 -1.03 -14.86
C GLU A 596 116.17 -2.15 -15.41
N ALA A 597 115.59 -3.24 -15.94
CA ALA A 597 116.34 -4.30 -16.61
C ALA A 597 117.10 -3.81 -17.85
N ARG A 598 116.49 -2.94 -18.68
CA ARG A 598 117.16 -2.33 -19.83
C ARG A 598 118.34 -1.45 -19.43
N ARG A 599 118.17 -0.61 -18.40
CA ARG A 599 119.26 0.23 -17.87
C ARG A 599 120.41 -0.62 -17.32
N ALA A 600 120.11 -1.74 -16.67
CA ALA A 600 121.12 -2.68 -16.19
C ALA A 600 121.88 -3.36 -17.35
N GLU A 601 121.19 -3.71 -18.44
CA GLU A 601 121.82 -4.29 -19.64
C GLU A 601 122.68 -3.27 -20.39
N GLU A 602 122.22 -2.03 -20.52
CA GLU A 602 122.98 -0.93 -21.13
C GLU A 602 124.25 -0.61 -20.34
N ALA A 603 124.17 -0.60 -19.00
CA ALA A 603 125.34 -0.44 -18.14
C ALA A 603 126.38 -1.56 -18.33
N ARG A 604 125.93 -2.82 -18.48
CA ARG A 604 126.82 -3.95 -18.79
C ARG A 604 127.52 -3.80 -20.13
N ARG A 605 126.80 -3.40 -21.18
CA ARG A 605 127.38 -3.15 -22.51
C ARG A 605 128.39 -2.00 -22.49
N ALA A 606 128.12 -0.94 -21.73
CA ALA A 606 129.03 0.19 -21.57
C ALA A 606 130.32 -0.20 -20.84
N GLU A 607 130.22 -1.06 -19.81
CA GLU A 607 131.39 -1.58 -19.09
C GLU A 607 132.25 -2.49 -19.98
N GLU A 608 131.60 -3.36 -20.78
CA GLU A 608 132.29 -4.22 -21.75
C GLU A 608 133.02 -3.41 -22.82
N ALA A 609 132.41 -2.33 -23.33
CA ALA A 609 133.04 -1.42 -24.27
C ALA A 609 134.27 -0.70 -23.69
N ARG A 610 134.22 -0.27 -22.42
CA ARG A 610 135.38 0.35 -21.74
C ARG A 610 136.54 -0.64 -21.61
N ARG A 611 136.26 -1.89 -21.22
CA ARG A 611 137.28 -2.93 -21.13
C ARG A 611 137.92 -3.22 -22.51
N ALA A 612 137.13 -3.18 -23.59
CA ALA A 612 137.64 -3.35 -24.95
C ALA A 612 138.52 -2.16 -25.41
N GLU A 613 138.16 -0.92 -25.06
CA GLU A 613 138.95 0.27 -25.40
C GLU A 613 140.27 0.33 -24.62
N GLU A 614 140.24 -0.04 -23.33
CA GLU A 614 141.44 -0.14 -22.49
C GLU A 614 142.43 -1.18 -23.04
N ALA A 615 141.92 -2.34 -23.51
CA ALA A 615 142.73 -3.35 -24.18
C ALA A 615 143.37 -2.83 -25.48
N ARG A 616 142.63 -2.05 -26.30
CA ARG A 616 143.19 -1.44 -27.52
C ARG A 616 144.29 -0.42 -27.23
N ARG A 617 144.10 0.45 -26.24
CA ARG A 617 145.14 1.43 -25.82
C ARG A 617 146.39 0.73 -25.31
N ALA A 618 146.25 -0.39 -24.60
CA ALA A 618 147.38 -1.20 -24.15
C ALA A 618 148.14 -1.85 -25.33
N GLU A 619 147.44 -2.29 -26.37
CA GLU A 619 148.06 -2.86 -27.58
C GLU A 619 148.79 -1.79 -28.41
N GLU A 620 148.19 -0.60 -28.55
CA GLU A 620 148.77 0.51 -29.30
C GLU A 620 150.05 1.05 -28.62
N ALA A 621 150.08 1.09 -27.28
CA ALA A 621 151.28 1.42 -26.51
C ALA A 621 152.41 0.41 -26.73
N ARG A 622 152.11 -0.90 -26.83
CA ARG A 622 153.12 -1.93 -27.13
C ARG A 622 153.71 -1.75 -28.53
N ARG A 623 152.88 -1.46 -29.53
CA ARG A 623 153.35 -1.22 -30.91
C ARG A 623 154.23 0.03 -31.01
N ALA A 624 153.90 1.09 -30.26
CA ALA A 624 154.70 2.31 -30.21
C ALA A 624 156.07 2.08 -29.54
N GLU A 625 156.14 1.21 -28.51
CA GLU A 625 157.41 0.84 -27.88
C GLU A 625 158.29 -0.01 -28.80
N GLU A 626 157.70 -0.97 -29.53
CA GLU A 626 158.43 -1.75 -30.54
C GLU A 626 158.99 -0.86 -31.67
N ALA A 627 158.21 0.13 -32.14
CA ALA A 627 158.67 1.07 -33.16
C ALA A 627 159.87 1.92 -32.68
N ARG A 628 159.87 2.37 -31.41
CA ARG A 628 161.02 3.10 -30.84
C ARG A 628 162.27 2.24 -30.75
N ARG A 629 162.13 0.97 -30.36
CA ARG A 629 163.28 0.04 -30.33
C ARG A 629 163.85 -0.19 -31.73
N ALA A 630 162.99 -0.28 -32.74
CA ALA A 630 163.42 -0.43 -34.14
C ALA A 630 164.13 0.82 -34.70
N GLU A 631 163.70 2.03 -34.32
CA GLU A 631 164.40 3.28 -34.68
C GLU A 631 165.76 3.41 -33.97
N GLU A 632 165.87 2.98 -32.71
CA GLU A 632 167.14 2.98 -31.98
C GLU A 632 168.18 2.02 -32.62
N GLU A 633 167.75 0.83 -33.06
CA GLU A 633 168.60 -0.09 -33.82
C GLU A 633 169.03 0.48 -35.18
N ALA A 634 168.15 1.20 -35.89
CA ALA A 634 168.46 1.81 -37.17
C ALA A 634 169.47 2.98 -37.05
N LEU A 635 169.39 3.77 -35.97
CA LEU A 635 170.35 4.85 -35.67
C LEU A 635 171.73 4.32 -35.27
N LEU A 636 171.82 3.17 -34.60
CA LEU A 636 173.11 2.53 -34.27
C LEU A 636 173.82 1.97 -35.51
N LEU A 637 173.07 1.49 -36.51
CA LEU A 637 173.64 0.91 -37.73
C LEU A 637 174.22 1.96 -38.71
N THR A 638 173.80 3.22 -38.60
CA THR A 638 174.24 4.31 -39.49
C THR A 638 175.52 5.02 -39.01
N LEU A 639 175.96 4.79 -37.78
CA LEU A 639 177.20 5.35 -37.22
C LEU A 639 178.45 4.44 -37.39
N PHE A 640 178.32 3.27 -38.04
CA PHE A 640 179.40 2.28 -38.19
C PHE A 640 179.93 2.09 -39.62
N PHE A 641 179.47 2.90 -40.59
CA PHE A 641 180.02 3.04 -41.95
C PHE A 641 180.40 4.51 -42.17
#